data_AF-A0A9D5RKK2-F1
#
_entry.id   AF-A0A9D5RKK2-F1
#
_cell.length_a   1.000
_cell.length_b   1.000
_cell.length_c   1.000
_cell.angle_alpha   90.00
_cell.angle_beta   90.00
_cell.angle_gamma   90.00
#
_symmetry.space_group_name_H-M   'P 1'
#
loop_
_entity.id
_entity.type
_entity.pdbx_description
1 polymer ?
#
loop_
_entity_poly.entity_id
_entity_poly.type
_entity_poly.pdbx_seq_one_letter_code
_entity_poly.pdbx_strand_id
1 'polypeptide(L)'
;MKMMKRMKWFTILSCIILIAVVGGTIAINFFSEVKAATIQYGTVNADTVNVRSGPGTTYGVLTTAAGTKVQLSEGSSVVVEGTAKATDGTTWYKLSFIYDDGKEYTGYMSGKYVNLYKVDAEFDAYLDEQGFPDSYKEGLQALHSLYPNWIFEADHLNYTWDEAVDGQMVLGRNLVSISDISAYKSTAPGAYDWETGKWTTFDGGSWNAASEAIVSYCMDPRNFLNATQIFQFELLSYDSEVHTSSGVQNVIDGSFMESAKITNTAGKSVTYNQTLMDAAASSGVSPYHLAARIIQEMGTNGSSKSISGTVSGYAGYYNYYNIGAYAANGNSAIVNGLIYAKGGSNGTLTTYGRPWNTRYKGVVGGASYIGSGYINIGQDTLYYEKFDYVGSPFTHQYMTYVIAPQSEAKKMAAAYSEEMRKETAFTFKIPVFKDMPTAPAAKPADNTSPNNYLASLAVTGQTLSPSFSGATTEYSLIVGEGVTSVTVTAKTADSKASISGTGTHTLKVGENTITVAVTAENGDLRVYRIIVIREGEENEPPTTQPPTTQPPTTTQSKPIVTMTYTVFDMSYVRGFTVGDTISNVLKNIKVTNGSAKITDVNGTAKGNTSIITTGDRLVINDSTGSVYSTYHIVLYGDINGDGKLDIKDLLKYKNTILGKIELSKLYTTAGDTSRDGKITVVELLKMKNQILGKELISQK
;
A
#
# COMPACT_ATOMS: atom_id res chain seq x y z
N MET A 1 2.04 32.10 17.51
CA MET A 1 2.88 31.14 18.27
C MET A 1 3.61 30.09 17.40
N LYS A 2 3.40 30.06 16.06
CA LYS A 2 4.20 29.29 15.08
C LYS A 2 5.48 30.03 14.59
N MET A 3 5.58 31.35 14.77
CA MET A 3 6.67 32.21 14.27
C MET A 3 8.00 32.14 15.05
N MET A 4 8.00 31.70 16.31
CA MET A 4 9.20 31.75 17.17
C MET A 4 10.04 30.46 17.20
N LYS A 5 9.55 29.36 16.60
CA LYS A 5 10.27 28.07 16.57
C LYS A 5 11.06 27.85 15.27
N ARG A 6 10.55 28.32 14.12
CA ARG A 6 11.21 28.15 12.80
C ARG A 6 12.47 29.02 12.61
N MET A 7 12.61 30.09 13.38
CA MET A 7 13.68 31.08 13.20
C MET A 7 15.05 30.61 13.72
N LYS A 8 15.13 29.50 14.47
CA LYS A 8 16.41 28.99 15.00
C LYS A 8 17.25 28.23 13.99
N TRP A 9 16.67 27.67 12.93
CA TRP A 9 17.40 26.86 11.96
C TRP A 9 18.12 27.70 10.90
N PHE A 10 17.52 28.79 10.43
CA PHE A 10 18.14 29.65 9.41
C PHE A 10 19.27 30.56 9.94
N THR A 11 19.40 30.77 11.25
CA THR A 11 20.47 31.63 11.81
C THR A 11 21.77 30.88 12.13
N ILE A 12 21.79 29.55 12.09
CA ILE A 12 22.96 28.76 12.51
C ILE A 12 23.91 28.46 11.33
N LEU A 13 23.47 28.62 10.07
CA LEU A 13 24.31 28.30 8.90
C LEU A 13 25.27 29.42 8.46
N SER A 14 25.29 30.58 9.11
CA SER A 14 26.11 31.74 8.68
C SER A 14 27.12 32.28 9.70
N CYS A 15 27.31 31.64 10.85
CA CYS A 15 28.32 32.07 11.82
C CYS A 15 28.86 30.86 12.59
N ILE A 16 30.12 30.47 12.32
CA ILE A 16 31.18 30.14 13.29
C ILE A 16 32.37 29.57 12.49
N ILE A 17 33.18 30.49 11.96
CA ILE A 17 34.63 30.31 11.94
C ILE A 17 35.11 31.02 13.21
N LEU A 18 36.07 30.41 13.92
CA LEU A 18 36.79 30.90 15.11
C LEU A 18 36.10 30.72 16.49
N ILE A 19 36.53 29.70 17.25
CA ILE A 19 37.43 29.81 18.41
C ILE A 19 37.43 28.49 19.19
N ALA A 20 38.61 27.90 19.28
CA ALA A 20 38.93 26.80 20.18
C ALA A 20 39.41 27.33 21.55
N VAL A 21 39.48 26.41 22.52
CA VAL A 21 40.42 26.32 23.66
C VAL A 21 39.84 26.54 25.09
N VAL A 22 40.10 25.51 25.93
CA VAL A 22 40.10 25.36 27.42
C VAL A 22 38.75 25.28 28.15
N GLY A 23 38.46 24.32 29.04
CA GLY A 23 39.19 23.18 29.60
C GLY A 23 38.43 22.62 30.82
N GLY A 24 38.75 21.40 31.26
CA GLY A 24 38.17 20.83 32.49
C GLY A 24 38.20 19.30 32.55
N THR A 25 39.37 18.74 32.82
CA THR A 25 39.66 17.32 33.07
C THR A 25 39.13 16.83 34.42
N ILE A 26 38.50 15.64 34.48
CA ILE A 26 38.71 14.66 35.56
C ILE A 26 38.75 13.25 34.93
N ALA A 27 39.85 12.55 35.18
CA ALA A 27 40.15 11.22 34.67
C ALA A 27 39.53 10.12 35.54
N ILE A 28 38.95 9.10 34.89
CA ILE A 28 38.90 7.73 35.39
C ILE A 28 39.40 6.84 34.25
N ASN A 29 40.68 6.49 34.29
CA ASN A 29 41.26 5.45 33.44
C ASN A 29 40.90 4.09 34.02
N PHE A 30 40.22 3.24 33.24
CA PHE A 30 40.45 1.81 33.04
C PHE A 30 39.23 1.19 32.34
N PHE A 31 39.07 1.48 31.06
CA PHE A 31 38.42 0.57 30.12
C PHE A 31 39.26 0.57 28.86
N SER A 32 39.66 -0.62 28.43
CA SER A 32 40.15 -0.86 27.08
C SER A 32 39.23 -0.15 26.08
N GLU A 33 39.77 0.74 25.26
CA GLU A 33 39.06 1.30 24.11
C GLU A 33 38.66 0.15 23.17
N VAL A 34 37.49 -0.41 23.38
CA VAL A 34 36.73 -0.94 22.25
C VAL A 34 36.31 0.31 21.50
N LYS A 35 37.07 0.68 20.46
CA LYS A 35 36.53 1.57 19.44
C LYS A 35 35.26 0.90 18.95
N ALA A 36 34.09 1.40 19.38
CA ALA A 36 32.85 1.03 18.76
C ALA A 36 33.04 1.29 17.26
N ALA A 37 33.00 0.22 16.46
CA ALA A 37 33.06 0.37 15.02
C ALA A 37 31.91 1.31 14.65
N THR A 38 32.23 2.48 14.10
CA THR A 38 31.21 3.43 13.66
C THR A 38 30.36 2.71 12.63
N ILE A 39 29.08 2.49 12.95
CA ILE A 39 28.14 1.85 12.02
C ILE A 39 28.05 2.75 10.79
N GLN A 40 28.33 2.18 9.62
CA GLN A 40 28.28 2.90 8.36
C GLN A 40 27.02 2.47 7.62
N TYR A 41 26.16 3.43 7.29
CA TYR A 41 24.93 3.17 6.55
C TYR A 41 25.13 3.49 5.07
N GLY A 42 24.28 2.90 4.23
CA GLY A 42 24.18 3.26 2.83
C GLY A 42 22.78 3.03 2.26
N THR A 43 22.53 3.61 1.09
CA THR A 43 21.33 3.38 0.29
C THR A 43 21.70 3.03 -1.15
N VAL A 44 20.90 2.19 -1.78
CA VAL A 44 21.08 1.81 -3.19
C VAL A 44 20.67 2.97 -4.11
N ASN A 45 21.48 3.27 -5.12
CA ASN A 45 21.28 4.43 -6.02
C ASN A 45 21.00 4.02 -7.49
N ALA A 46 20.46 2.83 -7.70
CA ALA A 46 20.16 2.29 -9.03
C ALA A 46 18.84 1.49 -9.02
N ASP A 47 18.12 1.49 -10.15
CA ASP A 47 16.78 0.90 -10.27
C ASP A 47 16.70 -0.55 -9.76
N THR A 48 17.69 -1.39 -10.11
CA THR A 48 17.77 -2.77 -9.63
C THR A 48 19.22 -3.27 -9.72
N VAL A 49 19.76 -3.77 -8.62
CA VAL A 49 21.13 -4.28 -8.54
C VAL A 49 21.18 -5.64 -7.85
N ASN A 50 21.85 -6.61 -8.48
CA ASN A 50 22.06 -7.93 -7.88
C ASN A 50 22.99 -7.85 -6.67
N VAL A 51 22.60 -8.50 -5.57
CA VAL A 51 23.48 -8.74 -4.42
C VAL A 51 24.25 -10.04 -4.65
N ARG A 52 25.57 -10.00 -4.45
CA ARG A 52 26.46 -11.13 -4.75
C ARG A 52 27.05 -11.77 -3.51
N SER A 53 27.47 -13.02 -3.64
CA SER A 53 28.14 -13.79 -2.59
C SER A 53 29.58 -13.33 -2.28
N GLY A 54 30.19 -12.50 -3.15
CA GLY A 54 31.54 -11.99 -2.97
C GLY A 54 31.84 -10.73 -3.80
N PRO A 55 33.02 -10.11 -3.58
CA PRO A 55 33.39 -8.84 -4.21
C PRO A 55 33.81 -9.04 -5.68
N GLY A 56 32.88 -8.85 -6.60
CA GLY A 56 33.12 -8.91 -8.04
C GLY A 56 31.97 -9.53 -8.82
N THR A 57 31.91 -9.30 -10.13
CA THR A 57 30.86 -9.83 -11.00
C THR A 57 30.99 -11.33 -11.31
N THR A 58 32.13 -11.93 -11.00
CA THR A 58 32.41 -13.37 -11.12
C THR A 58 31.75 -14.20 -10.00
N TYR A 59 31.38 -13.58 -8.88
CA TYR A 59 30.69 -14.25 -7.78
C TYR A 59 29.20 -14.44 -8.08
N GLY A 60 28.63 -15.55 -7.59
CA GLY A 60 27.23 -15.87 -7.76
C GLY A 60 26.30 -14.82 -7.14
N VAL A 61 25.17 -14.55 -7.80
CA VAL A 61 24.08 -13.73 -7.26
C VAL A 61 23.40 -14.51 -6.14
N LEU A 62 23.14 -13.85 -5.01
CA LEU A 62 22.40 -14.47 -3.91
C LEU A 62 20.98 -14.81 -4.36
N THR A 63 20.44 -15.90 -3.83
CA THR A 63 19.05 -16.30 -4.08
C THR A 63 18.31 -16.52 -2.77
N THR A 64 17.01 -16.22 -2.78
CA THR A 64 16.11 -16.59 -1.68
C THR A 64 15.96 -18.11 -1.61
N ALA A 65 15.35 -18.63 -0.55
CA ALA A 65 15.02 -20.05 -0.42
C ALA A 65 14.11 -20.56 -1.56
N ALA A 66 13.33 -19.67 -2.17
CA ALA A 66 12.48 -19.97 -3.33
C ALA A 66 13.24 -19.93 -4.67
N GLY A 67 14.55 -19.67 -4.66
CA GLY A 67 15.41 -19.59 -5.85
C GLY A 67 15.35 -18.25 -6.59
N THR A 68 14.65 -17.25 -6.06
CA THR A 68 14.57 -15.91 -6.65
C THR A 68 15.86 -15.15 -6.39
N LYS A 69 16.38 -14.40 -7.37
CA LYS A 69 17.56 -13.54 -7.17
C LYS A 69 17.28 -12.47 -6.12
N VAL A 70 18.25 -12.24 -5.24
CA VAL A 70 18.23 -11.13 -4.29
C VAL A 70 18.73 -9.88 -4.99
N GLN A 71 17.83 -8.91 -5.20
CA GLN A 71 18.10 -7.67 -5.91
C GLN A 71 17.55 -6.49 -5.13
N LEU A 72 18.38 -5.47 -4.91
CA LEU A 72 17.94 -4.25 -4.23
C LEU A 72 17.67 -3.14 -5.25
N SER A 73 16.66 -2.33 -4.96
CA SER A 73 16.23 -1.21 -5.78
C SER A 73 16.63 0.13 -5.17
N GLU A 74 16.53 1.22 -5.94
CA GLU A 74 16.84 2.57 -5.47
C GLU A 74 16.13 2.88 -4.15
N GLY A 75 16.89 3.40 -3.18
CA GLY A 75 16.40 3.69 -1.84
C GLY A 75 16.50 2.53 -0.84
N SER A 76 16.78 1.31 -1.27
CA SER A 76 16.96 0.18 -0.34
C SER A 76 18.08 0.48 0.64
N SER A 77 17.78 0.43 1.94
CA SER A 77 18.74 0.68 2.99
C SER A 77 19.63 -0.53 3.26
N VAL A 78 20.90 -0.25 3.55
CA VAL A 78 21.90 -1.28 3.86
C VAL A 78 22.83 -0.81 4.96
N VAL A 79 23.26 -1.75 5.81
CA VAL A 79 24.36 -1.54 6.75
C VAL A 79 25.65 -2.02 6.09
N VAL A 80 26.67 -1.17 6.04
CA VAL A 80 27.97 -1.48 5.46
C VAL A 80 28.88 -2.06 6.53
N GLU A 81 29.10 -3.37 6.45
CA GLU A 81 29.91 -4.13 7.41
C GLU A 81 31.39 -4.18 7.03
N GLY A 82 31.72 -3.89 5.77
CA GLY A 82 33.09 -3.99 5.29
C GLY A 82 33.27 -3.51 3.86
N THR A 83 34.54 -3.33 3.48
CA THR A 83 34.94 -2.93 2.13
C THR A 83 35.96 -3.92 1.59
N ALA A 84 35.81 -4.30 0.33
CA ALA A 84 36.70 -5.20 -0.38
C ALA A 84 37.03 -4.68 -1.79
N LYS A 85 38.12 -5.17 -2.37
CA LYS A 85 38.52 -4.89 -3.75
C LYS A 85 38.30 -6.14 -4.60
N ALA A 86 37.59 -5.98 -5.72
CA ALA A 86 37.48 -7.02 -6.73
C ALA A 86 38.81 -7.19 -7.49
N THR A 87 38.94 -8.25 -8.29
CA THR A 87 40.14 -8.54 -9.08
C THR A 87 40.49 -7.44 -10.10
N ASP A 88 39.51 -6.66 -10.52
CA ASP A 88 39.66 -5.50 -11.41
C ASP A 88 39.98 -4.19 -10.67
N GLY A 89 40.14 -4.22 -9.34
CA GLY A 89 40.40 -3.05 -8.50
C GLY A 89 39.16 -2.25 -8.08
N THR A 90 37.97 -2.64 -8.54
CA THR A 90 36.70 -1.99 -8.16
C THR A 90 36.41 -2.19 -6.68
N THR A 91 35.94 -1.14 -6.00
CA THR A 91 35.49 -1.23 -4.60
C THR A 91 34.12 -1.91 -4.52
N TRP A 92 33.98 -2.86 -3.62
CA TRP A 92 32.72 -3.52 -3.26
C TRP A 92 32.49 -3.40 -1.76
N TYR A 93 31.24 -3.17 -1.36
CA TYR A 93 30.84 -3.14 0.04
C TYR A 93 30.22 -4.47 0.42
N LYS A 94 30.56 -4.97 1.61
CA LYS A 94 29.84 -6.05 2.29
C LYS A 94 28.67 -5.42 3.04
N LEU A 95 27.47 -5.88 2.76
CA LEU A 95 26.21 -5.27 3.18
C LEU A 95 25.38 -6.26 3.98
N SER A 96 24.73 -5.80 5.05
CA SER A 96 23.60 -6.47 5.69
C SER A 96 22.31 -5.67 5.51
N PHE A 97 21.20 -6.36 5.30
CA PHE A 97 19.88 -5.77 5.05
C PHE A 97 18.77 -6.81 5.28
N ILE A 98 17.56 -6.32 5.57
CA ILE A 98 16.34 -7.13 5.54
C ILE A 98 15.78 -7.10 4.12
N TYR A 99 15.54 -8.27 3.52
CA TYR A 99 14.99 -8.39 2.17
C TYR A 99 13.47 -8.51 2.19
N ASP A 100 12.84 -8.44 1.01
CA ASP A 100 11.38 -8.47 0.84
C ASP A 100 10.69 -9.71 1.43
N ASP A 101 11.43 -10.80 1.67
CA ASP A 101 10.93 -12.01 2.34
C ASP A 101 11.00 -11.93 3.88
N GLY A 102 11.36 -10.76 4.43
CA GLY A 102 11.48 -10.48 5.86
C GLY A 102 12.73 -11.08 6.51
N LYS A 103 13.66 -11.67 5.73
CA LYS A 103 14.89 -12.25 6.25
C LYS A 103 16.07 -11.32 6.11
N GLU A 104 17.00 -11.46 7.03
CA GLU A 104 18.30 -10.80 6.93
C GLU A 104 19.20 -11.52 5.92
N TYR A 105 19.81 -10.74 5.03
CA TYR A 105 20.81 -11.21 4.08
C TYR A 105 22.11 -10.45 4.29
N THR A 106 23.22 -11.15 4.05
CA THR A 106 24.56 -10.55 3.95
C THR A 106 25.14 -10.85 2.59
N GLY A 107 25.62 -9.82 1.89
CA GLY A 107 26.20 -9.98 0.56
C GLY A 107 27.09 -8.82 0.15
N TYR A 108 27.40 -8.74 -1.15
CA TYR A 108 28.30 -7.75 -1.72
C TYR A 108 27.64 -7.00 -2.87
N MET A 109 27.88 -5.68 -2.90
CA MET A 109 27.47 -4.80 -4.00
C MET A 109 28.63 -3.89 -4.39
N SER A 110 28.76 -3.58 -5.69
CA SER A 110 29.74 -2.59 -6.15
C SER A 110 29.48 -1.25 -5.48
N GLY A 111 30.53 -0.61 -4.97
CA GLY A 111 30.43 0.69 -4.30
C GLY A 111 29.92 1.81 -5.19
N LYS A 112 29.91 1.61 -6.52
CA LYS A 112 29.23 2.50 -7.47
C LYS A 112 27.73 2.63 -7.17
N TYR A 113 27.13 1.57 -6.63
CA TYR A 113 25.68 1.46 -6.47
C TYR A 113 25.18 1.82 -5.06
N VAL A 114 26.06 2.26 -4.17
CA VAL A 114 25.75 2.51 -2.76
C VAL A 114 26.19 3.93 -2.39
N ASN A 115 25.22 4.76 -2.01
CA ASN A 115 25.49 6.06 -1.41
C ASN A 115 25.68 5.87 0.09
N LEU A 116 26.87 6.15 0.60
CA LEU A 116 27.16 6.07 2.02
C LEU A 116 26.69 7.34 2.73
N TYR A 117 26.12 7.18 3.92
CA TYR A 117 25.75 8.29 4.78
C TYR A 117 25.99 7.97 6.26
N LYS A 118 26.00 9.03 7.08
CA LYS A 118 26.04 8.92 8.53
C LYS A 118 24.79 9.58 9.09
N VAL A 119 24.33 9.07 10.23
CA VAL A 119 23.25 9.71 10.98
C VAL A 119 23.75 11.08 11.45
N ASP A 120 23.06 12.13 11.04
CA ASP A 120 23.24 13.46 11.59
C ASP A 120 22.31 13.61 12.80
N ALA A 121 22.89 13.83 13.99
CA ALA A 121 22.16 13.89 15.25
C ALA A 121 21.31 15.17 15.37
N GLU A 122 21.72 16.28 14.75
CA GLU A 122 20.92 17.51 14.73
C GLU A 122 19.71 17.34 13.81
N PHE A 123 19.91 16.69 12.67
CA PHE A 123 18.82 16.34 11.77
C PHE A 123 17.88 15.29 12.39
N ASP A 124 18.41 14.31 13.13
CA ASP A 124 17.59 13.33 13.84
C ASP A 124 16.64 13.98 14.86
N ALA A 125 17.18 14.93 15.65
CA ALA A 125 16.39 15.71 16.59
C ALA A 125 15.33 16.59 15.89
N TYR A 126 15.62 17.06 14.67
CA TYR A 126 14.63 17.75 13.84
C TYR A 126 13.51 16.81 13.38
N LEU A 127 13.83 15.58 12.96
CA LEU A 127 12.82 14.59 12.60
C LEU A 127 11.91 14.24 13.79
N ASP A 128 12.48 14.17 14.99
CA ASP A 128 11.73 14.03 16.25
C ASP A 128 10.81 15.22 16.52
N GLU A 129 11.28 16.46 16.30
CA GLU A 129 10.45 17.65 16.46
C GLU A 129 9.29 17.71 15.44
N GLN A 130 9.52 17.25 14.21
CA GLN A 130 8.47 17.06 13.20
C GLN A 130 7.50 15.94 13.60
N GLY A 131 7.91 15.01 14.47
CA GLY A 131 7.11 13.88 14.91
C GLY A 131 7.12 12.70 13.94
N PHE A 132 8.14 12.56 13.10
CA PHE A 132 8.26 11.40 12.22
C PHE A 132 8.45 10.10 13.05
N PRO A 133 7.71 9.01 12.76
CA PRO A 133 8.00 7.71 13.33
C PRO A 133 9.39 7.21 12.91
N ASP A 134 10.04 6.39 13.76
CA ASP A 134 11.38 5.86 13.49
C ASP A 134 11.49 5.14 12.13
N SER A 135 10.40 4.52 11.67
CA SER A 135 10.35 3.84 10.36
C SER A 135 10.51 4.76 9.14
N TYR A 136 10.48 6.09 9.31
CA TYR A 136 10.76 7.07 8.25
C TYR A 136 12.22 7.54 8.27
N LYS A 137 12.84 7.55 9.46
CA LYS A 137 14.08 8.32 9.71
C LYS A 137 15.23 7.87 8.84
N GLU A 138 15.35 6.57 8.58
CA GLU A 138 16.43 6.02 7.77
C GLU A 138 16.46 6.60 6.34
N GLY A 139 15.31 6.59 5.65
CA GLY A 139 15.19 7.16 4.32
C GLY A 139 15.43 8.67 4.31
N LEU A 140 14.92 9.39 5.32
CA LEU A 140 15.10 10.83 5.44
C LEU A 140 16.55 11.23 5.74
N GLN A 141 17.25 10.49 6.61
CA GLN A 141 18.68 10.69 6.90
C GLN A 141 19.53 10.49 5.63
N ALA A 142 19.23 9.44 4.85
CA ALA A 142 19.91 9.21 3.59
C ALA A 142 19.70 10.35 2.59
N LEU A 143 18.47 10.86 2.48
CA LEU A 143 18.13 11.99 1.62
C LEU A 143 18.81 13.29 2.09
N HIS A 144 18.78 13.58 3.38
CA HIS A 144 19.41 14.76 3.97
C HIS A 144 20.93 14.75 3.75
N SER A 145 21.58 13.60 3.88
CA SER A 145 23.01 13.47 3.60
C SER A 145 23.37 13.77 2.13
N LEU A 146 22.45 13.54 1.19
CA LEU A 146 22.65 13.85 -0.23
C LEU A 146 22.28 15.30 -0.55
N TYR A 147 21.22 15.81 0.09
CA TYR A 147 20.64 17.11 -0.17
C TYR A 147 20.35 17.85 1.16
N PRO A 148 21.38 18.45 1.79
CA PRO A 148 21.25 19.06 3.11
C PRO A 148 20.27 20.24 3.17
N ASN A 149 20.01 20.89 2.03
CA ASN A 149 19.10 22.03 1.90
C ASN A 149 17.61 21.62 1.80
N TRP A 150 17.31 20.33 1.67
CA TRP A 150 15.93 19.85 1.59
C TRP A 150 15.25 19.91 2.96
N ILE A 151 13.98 20.31 2.95
CA ILE A 151 13.15 20.50 4.13
C ILE A 151 12.09 19.39 4.14
N PHE A 152 12.01 18.64 5.24
CA PHE A 152 11.06 17.53 5.38
C PHE A 152 10.03 17.89 6.44
N GLU A 153 8.77 18.09 6.04
CA GLU A 153 7.67 18.44 6.93
C GLU A 153 6.73 17.24 7.10
N ALA A 154 6.47 16.85 8.34
CA ALA A 154 5.49 15.81 8.63
C ALA A 154 4.06 16.39 8.62
N ASP A 155 3.19 15.84 7.77
CA ASP A 155 1.75 16.14 7.81
C ASP A 155 1.00 15.04 8.55
N HIS A 156 0.67 15.30 9.80
CA HIS A 156 -0.01 14.36 10.70
C HIS A 156 -1.50 14.26 10.36
N LEU A 157 -1.85 13.20 9.64
CA LEU A 157 -3.21 12.94 9.23
C LEU A 157 -4.05 12.42 10.41
N ASN A 158 -5.30 12.87 10.47
CA ASN A 158 -6.21 12.46 11.54
C ASN A 158 -6.88 11.10 11.30
N TYR A 159 -6.38 10.33 10.34
CA TYR A 159 -6.84 8.99 9.95
C TYR A 159 -5.89 7.93 10.49
N THR A 160 -6.45 6.82 10.94
CA THR A 160 -5.69 5.57 11.03
C THR A 160 -5.31 5.08 9.63
N TRP A 161 -4.27 4.27 9.55
CA TRP A 161 -3.84 3.65 8.30
C TRP A 161 -4.99 2.88 7.63
N ASP A 162 -5.70 2.05 8.40
CA ASP A 162 -6.81 1.24 7.89
C ASP A 162 -7.96 2.13 7.39
N GLU A 163 -8.33 3.19 8.10
CA GLU A 163 -9.36 4.15 7.64
C GLU A 163 -8.95 4.83 6.32
N ALA A 164 -7.67 5.17 6.18
CA ALA A 164 -7.16 5.78 4.95
C ALA A 164 -7.19 4.78 3.78
N VAL A 165 -6.78 3.53 4.01
CA VAL A 165 -6.81 2.46 2.98
C VAL A 165 -8.25 2.12 2.60
N ASP A 166 -9.14 1.91 3.56
CA ASP A 166 -10.58 1.68 3.30
C ASP A 166 -11.19 2.84 2.51
N GLY A 167 -10.81 4.06 2.88
CA GLY A 167 -11.12 5.29 2.15
C GLY A 167 -10.56 5.33 0.74
N GLN A 168 -9.69 4.42 0.31
CA GLN A 168 -9.22 4.27 -1.07
C GLN A 168 -9.84 3.08 -1.81
N MET A 169 -10.42 2.11 -1.10
CA MET A 169 -10.87 0.82 -1.66
C MET A 169 -12.25 0.84 -2.33
N VAL A 170 -12.72 2.00 -2.78
CA VAL A 170 -13.95 2.12 -3.59
C VAL A 170 -13.67 1.75 -5.04
N LEU A 171 -14.48 0.84 -5.61
CA LEU A 171 -14.33 0.43 -7.01
C LEU A 171 -14.37 1.63 -7.96
N GLY A 172 -13.40 1.68 -8.86
CA GLY A 172 -13.24 2.79 -9.82
C GLY A 172 -12.38 3.96 -9.30
N ARG A 173 -12.12 4.06 -8.00
CA ARG A 173 -11.29 5.14 -7.42
C ARG A 173 -9.81 4.95 -7.71
N ASN A 174 -9.32 3.74 -7.46
CA ASN A 174 -7.95 3.35 -7.75
C ASN A 174 -7.96 2.25 -8.81
N LEU A 175 -7.24 2.49 -9.90
CA LEU A 175 -7.18 1.64 -11.07
C LEU A 175 -5.74 1.23 -11.39
N VAL A 176 -5.62 0.10 -12.06
CA VAL A 176 -4.38 -0.46 -12.64
C VAL A 176 -4.65 -0.89 -14.08
N SER A 177 -3.62 -1.00 -14.90
CA SER A 177 -3.76 -1.42 -16.29
C SER A 177 -4.26 -2.86 -16.37
N ILE A 178 -5.07 -3.19 -17.37
CA ILE A 178 -5.43 -4.59 -17.67
C ILE A 178 -4.19 -5.46 -17.93
N SER A 179 -3.07 -4.86 -18.33
CA SER A 179 -1.80 -5.54 -18.59
C SER A 179 -0.92 -5.72 -17.35
N ASP A 180 -1.28 -5.10 -16.22
CA ASP A 180 -0.57 -5.29 -14.96
C ASP A 180 -0.76 -6.71 -14.43
N ILE A 181 0.09 -7.09 -13.47
CA ILE A 181 0.08 -8.42 -12.87
C ILE A 181 -1.22 -8.70 -12.09
N SER A 182 -1.54 -9.97 -11.92
CA SER A 182 -2.73 -10.44 -11.18
C SER A 182 -2.85 -9.81 -9.79
N ALA A 183 -1.77 -9.78 -9.00
CA ALA A 183 -1.80 -9.24 -7.63
C ALA A 183 -2.07 -7.73 -7.54
N TYR A 184 -2.02 -6.98 -8.65
CA TYR A 184 -2.40 -5.57 -8.68
C TYR A 184 -3.91 -5.39 -8.82
N LYS A 185 -4.64 -6.42 -9.22
CA LYS A 185 -6.06 -6.32 -9.58
C LYS A 185 -6.94 -6.82 -8.45
N SER A 186 -7.95 -6.05 -8.08
CA SER A 186 -8.87 -6.38 -7.00
C SER A 186 -9.73 -7.59 -7.33
N THR A 187 -9.95 -8.45 -6.35
CA THR A 187 -10.94 -9.53 -6.39
C THR A 187 -12.15 -9.27 -5.49
N ALA A 188 -12.30 -8.02 -5.01
CA ALA A 188 -13.45 -7.58 -4.24
C ALA A 188 -14.76 -7.79 -5.02
N PRO A 189 -15.92 -7.91 -4.32
CA PRO A 189 -17.21 -8.05 -4.97
C PRO A 189 -17.43 -6.97 -6.04
N GLY A 190 -17.73 -7.40 -7.27
CA GLY A 190 -17.90 -6.51 -8.43
C GLY A 190 -16.63 -6.20 -9.23
N ALA A 191 -15.43 -6.51 -8.71
CA ALA A 191 -14.17 -6.34 -9.43
C ALA A 191 -13.72 -7.58 -10.21
N TYR A 192 -14.14 -8.77 -9.79
CA TYR A 192 -13.76 -10.05 -10.39
C TYR A 192 -14.94 -11.01 -10.46
N ASP A 193 -15.14 -11.57 -11.66
CA ASP A 193 -16.08 -12.66 -11.89
C ASP A 193 -15.34 -13.99 -11.72
N TRP A 194 -15.65 -14.65 -10.61
CA TRP A 194 -15.04 -15.92 -10.22
C TRP A 194 -15.50 -17.11 -11.09
N GLU A 195 -16.65 -17.01 -11.77
CA GLU A 195 -17.13 -18.07 -12.66
C GLU A 195 -16.42 -18.04 -14.01
N THR A 196 -16.15 -16.84 -14.54
CA THR A 196 -15.49 -16.67 -15.84
C THR A 196 -14.00 -16.38 -15.76
N GLY A 197 -13.49 -16.06 -14.57
CA GLY A 197 -12.10 -15.69 -14.33
C GLY A 197 -11.71 -14.31 -14.87
N LYS A 198 -12.68 -13.41 -15.07
CA LYS A 198 -12.47 -12.10 -15.70
C LYS A 198 -12.57 -10.96 -14.69
N TRP A 199 -11.64 -10.02 -14.76
CA TRP A 199 -11.77 -8.75 -14.04
C TRP A 199 -12.72 -7.80 -14.76
N THR A 200 -13.55 -7.11 -13.98
CA THR A 200 -14.38 -6.00 -14.44
C THR A 200 -13.50 -4.87 -14.93
N THR A 201 -13.86 -4.28 -16.08
CA THR A 201 -13.11 -3.17 -16.68
C THR A 201 -13.77 -1.82 -16.42
N PHE A 202 -12.94 -0.80 -16.28
CA PHE A 202 -13.29 0.60 -16.03
C PHE A 202 -12.68 1.49 -17.14
N ASP A 203 -13.07 2.77 -17.18
CA ASP A 203 -12.47 3.81 -18.03
C ASP A 203 -12.27 3.38 -19.51
N GLY A 204 -13.35 2.94 -20.15
CA GLY A 204 -13.34 2.54 -21.57
C GLY A 204 -12.72 1.17 -21.85
N GLY A 205 -12.54 0.34 -20.82
CA GLY A 205 -12.21 -1.08 -20.98
C GLY A 205 -10.73 -1.43 -20.79
N SER A 206 -9.88 -0.46 -20.48
CA SER A 206 -8.41 -0.64 -20.40
C SER A 206 -7.86 -0.69 -18.96
N TRP A 207 -8.76 -0.61 -17.97
CA TRP A 207 -8.40 -0.50 -16.57
C TRP A 207 -9.17 -1.48 -15.69
N ASN A 208 -8.53 -2.02 -14.66
CA ASN A 208 -9.17 -2.82 -13.61
C ASN A 208 -9.07 -2.11 -12.26
N ALA A 209 -9.99 -2.40 -11.34
CA ALA A 209 -9.88 -1.92 -9.96
C ALA A 209 -8.59 -2.42 -9.31
N ALA A 210 -7.88 -1.54 -8.62
CA ALA A 210 -6.63 -1.85 -7.92
C ALA A 210 -6.88 -2.69 -6.66
N SER A 211 -6.02 -3.65 -6.37
CA SER A 211 -6.04 -4.44 -5.14
C SER A 211 -5.62 -3.60 -3.92
N GLU A 212 -6.03 -4.02 -2.73
CA GLU A 212 -5.62 -3.38 -1.48
C GLU A 212 -4.10 -3.38 -1.30
N ALA A 213 -3.44 -4.46 -1.72
CA ALA A 213 -1.99 -4.59 -1.62
C ALA A 213 -1.25 -3.52 -2.43
N ILE A 214 -1.65 -3.26 -3.69
CA ILE A 214 -0.98 -2.24 -4.51
C ILE A 214 -1.38 -0.82 -4.06
N VAL A 215 -2.61 -0.61 -3.61
CA VAL A 215 -3.06 0.67 -3.04
C VAL A 215 -2.24 1.00 -1.79
N SER A 216 -2.12 0.06 -0.86
CA SER A 216 -1.32 0.18 0.37
C SER A 216 0.14 0.48 0.07
N TYR A 217 0.75 -0.25 -0.88
CA TYR A 217 2.12 0.02 -1.33
C TYR A 217 2.28 1.47 -1.83
N CYS A 218 1.34 1.97 -2.62
CA CYS A 218 1.39 3.32 -3.20
C CYS A 218 1.06 4.43 -2.17
N MET A 219 0.27 4.12 -1.16
CA MET A 219 -0.06 5.05 -0.08
C MET A 219 1.05 5.18 0.95
N ASP A 220 1.87 4.15 1.16
CA ASP A 220 2.87 4.14 2.23
C ASP A 220 4.05 5.05 1.88
N PRO A 221 4.25 6.18 2.58
CA PRO A 221 5.27 7.15 2.17
C PRO A 221 6.69 6.61 2.30
N ARG A 222 6.91 5.64 3.19
CA ARG A 222 8.21 5.02 3.48
C ARG A 222 8.77 4.30 2.25
N ASN A 223 7.91 3.81 1.37
CA ASN A 223 8.30 3.16 0.11
C ASN A 223 8.94 4.13 -0.91
N PHE A 224 8.87 5.44 -0.66
CA PHE A 224 9.18 6.47 -1.64
C PHE A 224 10.17 7.52 -1.12
N LEU A 225 10.82 7.26 0.01
CA LEU A 225 11.84 8.13 0.60
C LEU A 225 13.21 7.90 -0.06
N ASN A 226 13.29 8.21 -1.36
CA ASN A 226 14.52 8.16 -2.14
C ASN A 226 14.63 9.36 -3.10
N ALA A 227 15.80 9.53 -3.72
CA ALA A 227 16.17 10.74 -4.45
C ALA A 227 15.27 11.05 -5.66
N THR A 228 14.51 10.08 -6.16
CA THR A 228 13.61 10.27 -7.31
C THR A 228 12.14 10.23 -6.92
N GLN A 229 11.74 9.32 -6.04
CA GLN A 229 10.34 9.12 -5.66
C GLN A 229 9.83 10.16 -4.67
N ILE A 230 10.71 10.79 -3.88
CA ILE A 230 10.29 11.77 -2.87
C ILE A 230 9.56 12.98 -3.47
N PHE A 231 9.79 13.29 -4.75
CA PHE A 231 9.15 14.40 -5.45
C PHE A 231 7.62 14.27 -5.56
N GLN A 232 7.03 13.09 -5.28
CA GLN A 232 5.58 13.02 -5.10
C GLN A 232 5.07 13.80 -3.87
N PHE A 233 5.98 14.13 -2.93
CA PHE A 233 5.73 14.90 -1.73
C PHE A 233 6.21 16.36 -1.84
N GLU A 234 6.79 16.78 -2.97
CA GLU A 234 7.23 18.17 -3.15
C GLU A 234 6.04 19.12 -3.00
N LEU A 235 6.20 20.15 -2.17
CA LEU A 235 5.20 21.17 -1.93
C LEU A 235 5.03 22.05 -3.17
N LEU A 236 3.87 21.93 -3.80
CA LEU A 236 3.49 22.68 -5.00
C LEU A 236 2.89 24.05 -4.67
N SER A 237 2.55 24.31 -3.41
CA SER A 237 2.11 25.61 -2.91
C SER A 237 3.29 26.61 -2.86
N TYR A 238 3.01 27.88 -3.15
CA TYR A 238 4.01 28.94 -3.04
C TYR A 238 4.30 29.24 -1.57
N ASP A 239 5.53 28.96 -1.16
CA ASP A 239 6.14 29.43 0.08
C ASP A 239 7.23 30.48 -0.23
N SER A 240 7.05 31.73 0.20
CA SER A 240 8.01 32.81 -0.08
C SER A 240 9.29 32.73 0.77
N GLU A 241 9.33 31.92 1.82
CA GLU A 241 10.55 31.69 2.63
C GLU A 241 11.50 30.70 1.94
N VAL A 242 10.94 29.75 1.18
CA VAL A 242 11.70 28.70 0.48
C VAL A 242 11.92 29.06 -0.99
N HIS A 243 10.87 29.53 -1.67
CA HIS A 243 10.94 29.82 -3.09
C HIS A 243 11.53 31.22 -3.34
N THR A 244 12.82 31.23 -3.61
CA THR A 244 13.59 32.43 -3.92
C THR A 244 13.81 32.62 -5.42
N SER A 245 14.06 33.87 -5.82
CA SER A 245 14.43 34.20 -7.21
C SER A 245 15.74 33.52 -7.65
N SER A 246 16.69 33.31 -6.74
CA SER A 246 17.92 32.54 -7.04
C SER A 246 17.60 31.08 -7.34
N GLY A 247 16.75 30.43 -6.54
CA GLY A 247 16.33 29.07 -6.85
C GLY A 247 15.54 28.97 -8.16
N VAL A 248 14.73 29.98 -8.51
CA VAL A 248 14.07 30.01 -9.84
C VAL A 248 15.13 30.09 -10.94
N GLN A 249 16.17 30.91 -10.75
CA GLN A 249 17.27 31.00 -11.71
C GLN A 249 17.95 29.65 -11.91
N ASN A 250 18.21 28.92 -10.83
CA ASN A 250 18.79 27.57 -10.90
C ASN A 250 17.90 26.61 -11.69
N VAL A 251 16.57 26.66 -11.49
CA VAL A 251 15.62 25.78 -12.20
C VAL A 251 15.56 26.09 -13.70
N ILE A 252 15.66 27.36 -14.10
CA ILE A 252 15.58 27.75 -15.52
C ILE A 252 16.94 27.77 -16.23
N ASP A 253 18.03 27.44 -15.54
CA ASP A 253 19.38 27.45 -16.09
C ASP A 253 19.54 26.49 -17.29
N GLY A 254 20.23 26.93 -18.34
CA GLY A 254 20.36 26.19 -19.59
C GLY A 254 19.08 26.08 -20.42
N SER A 255 17.99 26.74 -20.03
CA SER A 255 16.73 26.81 -20.80
C SER A 255 16.57 28.12 -21.57
N PHE A 256 15.61 28.17 -22.49
CA PHE A 256 15.24 29.38 -23.22
C PHE A 256 14.78 30.53 -22.30
N MET A 257 14.42 30.23 -21.05
CA MET A 257 13.97 31.21 -20.07
C MET A 257 15.14 31.88 -19.32
N GLU A 258 16.33 31.27 -19.28
CA GLU A 258 17.46 31.65 -18.42
C GLU A 258 17.81 33.15 -18.52
N SER A 259 17.94 33.65 -19.75
CA SER A 259 18.33 35.04 -20.04
C SER A 259 17.28 35.84 -20.82
N ALA A 260 16.18 35.19 -21.23
CA ALA A 260 15.16 35.84 -22.05
C ALA A 260 14.33 36.86 -21.25
N LYS A 261 13.91 37.91 -21.95
CA LYS A 261 13.05 38.95 -21.41
C LYS A 261 11.72 39.01 -22.15
N ILE A 262 10.66 39.29 -21.41
CA ILE A 262 9.31 39.49 -21.93
C ILE A 262 8.74 40.82 -21.44
N THR A 263 7.66 41.27 -22.05
CA THR A 263 6.95 42.48 -21.65
C THR A 263 5.82 42.14 -20.69
N ASN A 264 5.82 42.74 -19.50
CA ASN A 264 4.73 42.59 -18.53
C ASN A 264 3.50 43.44 -18.91
N THR A 265 2.44 43.36 -18.10
CA THR A 265 1.19 44.11 -18.34
C THR A 265 1.33 45.63 -18.27
N ALA A 266 2.39 46.13 -17.62
CA ALA A 266 2.72 47.56 -17.54
C ALA A 266 3.62 48.05 -18.70
N GLY A 267 3.93 47.18 -19.67
CA GLY A 267 4.81 47.52 -20.79
C GLY A 267 6.31 47.49 -20.46
N LYS A 268 6.70 47.02 -19.27
CA LYS A 268 8.10 46.94 -18.82
C LYS A 268 8.73 45.62 -19.26
N SER A 269 10.01 45.67 -19.66
CA SER A 269 10.82 44.48 -19.90
C SER A 269 11.20 43.81 -18.58
N VAL A 270 10.84 42.54 -18.41
CA VAL A 270 11.09 41.70 -17.23
C VAL A 270 11.69 40.37 -17.65
N THR A 271 12.46 39.72 -16.77
CA THR A 271 13.00 38.37 -17.01
C THR A 271 11.92 37.31 -16.78
N TYR A 272 12.14 36.08 -17.28
CA TYR A 272 11.29 34.95 -16.91
C TYR A 272 11.38 34.61 -15.44
N ASN A 273 12.56 34.74 -14.82
CA ASN A 273 12.74 34.59 -13.38
C ASN A 273 11.76 35.49 -12.60
N GLN A 274 11.76 36.80 -12.89
CA GLN A 274 10.79 37.72 -12.28
C GLN A 274 9.35 37.34 -12.60
N THR A 275 9.05 36.96 -13.84
CA THR A 275 7.69 36.59 -14.27
C THR A 275 7.17 35.36 -13.52
N LEU A 276 8.03 34.37 -13.27
CA LEU A 276 7.69 33.16 -12.52
C LEU A 276 7.45 33.46 -11.04
N MET A 277 8.25 34.35 -10.46
CA MET A 277 8.01 34.85 -9.10
C MET A 277 6.68 35.63 -9.02
N ASP A 278 6.38 36.47 -10.01
CA ASP A 278 5.09 37.19 -10.10
C ASP A 278 3.92 36.20 -10.26
N ALA A 279 4.10 35.17 -11.08
CA ALA A 279 3.12 34.10 -11.28
C ALA A 279 2.83 33.39 -9.96
N ALA A 280 3.87 32.93 -9.26
CA ALA A 280 3.74 32.26 -7.97
C ALA A 280 3.02 33.10 -6.92
N ALA A 281 3.42 34.36 -6.76
CA ALA A 281 2.78 35.29 -5.82
C ALA A 281 1.30 35.51 -6.13
N SER A 282 0.92 35.49 -7.41
CA SER A 282 -0.48 35.69 -7.84
C SER A 282 -1.33 34.43 -7.80
N SER A 283 -0.72 33.26 -8.03
CA SER A 283 -1.44 31.99 -8.19
C SER A 283 -1.42 31.13 -6.94
N GLY A 284 -0.51 31.35 -6.01
CA GLY A 284 -0.27 30.45 -4.87
C GLY A 284 0.51 29.19 -5.24
N VAL A 285 1.13 29.12 -6.42
CA VAL A 285 1.83 27.92 -6.92
C VAL A 285 3.34 28.12 -6.89
N SER A 286 4.09 27.09 -6.51
CA SER A 286 5.55 27.06 -6.51
C SER A 286 6.12 27.53 -7.85
N PRO A 287 7.02 28.55 -7.87
CA PRO A 287 7.67 28.99 -9.09
C PRO A 287 8.64 27.94 -9.64
N TYR A 288 9.14 27.01 -8.81
CA TYR A 288 9.99 25.90 -9.25
C TYR A 288 9.16 24.90 -10.03
N HIS A 289 7.99 24.53 -9.50
CA HIS A 289 7.02 23.70 -10.19
C HIS A 289 6.55 24.32 -11.52
N LEU A 290 6.22 25.61 -11.53
CA LEU A 290 5.82 26.33 -12.75
C LEU A 290 6.94 26.31 -13.80
N ALA A 291 8.18 26.61 -13.40
CA ALA A 291 9.34 26.60 -14.28
C ALA A 291 9.59 25.21 -14.88
N ALA A 292 9.62 24.18 -14.03
CA ALA A 292 9.82 22.79 -14.44
C ALA A 292 8.74 22.33 -15.43
N ARG A 293 7.46 22.64 -15.17
CA ARG A 293 6.38 22.36 -16.12
C ARG A 293 6.58 23.08 -17.45
N ILE A 294 6.94 24.36 -17.46
CA ILE A 294 7.19 25.06 -18.73
C ILE A 294 8.30 24.39 -19.53
N ILE A 295 9.40 23.99 -18.88
CA ILE A 295 10.51 23.31 -19.54
C ILE A 295 10.06 21.96 -20.10
N GLN A 296 9.30 21.18 -19.32
CA GLN A 296 8.76 19.90 -19.75
C GLN A 296 7.82 20.05 -20.96
N GLU A 297 6.91 21.04 -20.92
CA GLU A 297 5.88 21.22 -21.94
C GLU A 297 6.41 21.89 -23.23
N MET A 298 7.33 22.84 -23.10
CA MET A 298 7.83 23.65 -24.21
C MET A 298 9.18 23.19 -24.75
N GLY A 299 9.84 22.26 -24.04
CA GLY A 299 11.22 21.86 -24.24
C GLY A 299 12.21 22.93 -23.78
N THR A 300 13.44 22.52 -23.50
CA THR A 300 14.53 23.40 -23.06
C THR A 300 14.76 24.58 -24.00
N ASN A 301 14.51 24.42 -25.30
CA ASN A 301 14.68 25.48 -26.31
C ASN A 301 13.43 26.34 -26.55
N GLY A 302 12.28 26.04 -25.92
CA GLY A 302 11.05 26.83 -26.07
C GLY A 302 10.48 26.89 -27.49
N SER A 303 10.71 25.86 -28.31
CA SER A 303 10.38 25.85 -29.74
C SER A 303 8.93 25.47 -30.04
N SER A 304 8.13 25.16 -29.00
CA SER A 304 6.72 24.82 -29.15
C SER A 304 5.90 25.93 -29.82
N LYS A 305 5.05 25.56 -30.78
CA LYS A 305 4.13 26.50 -31.43
C LYS A 305 3.09 27.06 -30.47
N SER A 306 2.85 26.43 -29.32
CA SER A 306 1.96 26.95 -28.25
C SER A 306 2.43 28.30 -27.69
N ILE A 307 3.73 28.63 -27.84
CA ILE A 307 4.30 29.90 -27.37
C ILE A 307 5.02 30.68 -28.48
N SER A 308 4.83 30.33 -29.75
CA SER A 308 5.50 31.05 -30.85
C SER A 308 4.91 32.44 -31.09
N GLY A 309 3.60 32.62 -30.83
CA GLY A 309 2.85 33.82 -31.17
C GLY A 309 2.59 34.00 -32.66
N THR A 310 2.88 32.99 -33.49
CA THR A 310 2.85 33.07 -34.97
C THR A 310 1.87 32.08 -35.63
N VAL A 311 1.12 31.30 -34.84
CA VAL A 311 0.15 30.34 -35.38
C VAL A 311 -0.98 31.09 -36.09
N SER A 312 -1.26 30.75 -37.34
CA SER A 312 -2.30 31.40 -38.15
C SER A 312 -3.67 31.35 -37.46
N GLY A 313 -4.37 32.49 -37.43
CA GLY A 313 -5.65 32.66 -36.72
C GLY A 313 -5.53 32.88 -35.20
N TYR A 314 -4.34 32.64 -34.62
CA TYR A 314 -4.06 32.76 -33.18
C TYR A 314 -2.75 33.50 -32.89
N ALA A 315 -2.33 34.38 -33.81
CA ALA A 315 -1.14 35.19 -33.61
C ALA A 315 -1.28 36.08 -32.37
N GLY A 316 -0.22 36.16 -31.57
CA GLY A 316 -0.21 36.92 -30.31
C GLY A 316 -0.83 36.22 -29.10
N TYR A 317 -1.32 34.98 -29.20
CA TYR A 317 -1.73 34.18 -28.04
C TYR A 317 -0.64 33.18 -27.63
N TYR A 318 -0.54 32.92 -26.32
CA TYR A 318 0.51 32.09 -25.75
C TYR A 318 -0.06 31.15 -24.68
N ASN A 319 0.32 29.87 -24.73
CA ASN A 319 -0.06 28.86 -23.75
C ASN A 319 1.19 28.08 -23.31
N TYR A 320 1.67 28.39 -22.10
CA TYR A 320 2.94 27.86 -21.56
C TYR A 320 2.81 26.49 -20.90
N TYR A 321 1.59 26.05 -20.60
CA TYR A 321 1.32 24.83 -19.83
C TYR A 321 0.40 23.86 -20.56
N ASN A 322 0.22 24.05 -21.88
CA ASN A 322 -0.65 23.22 -22.73
C ASN A 322 -2.09 23.05 -22.19
N ILE A 323 -2.61 24.07 -21.49
CA ILE A 323 -3.95 24.03 -20.89
C ILE A 323 -5.00 23.98 -22.00
N GLY A 324 -5.86 22.96 -21.98
CA GLY A 324 -6.86 22.71 -23.02
C GLY A 324 -6.28 22.18 -24.35
N ALA A 325 -5.02 21.75 -24.37
CA ALA A 325 -4.37 21.24 -25.58
C ALA A 325 -4.59 19.73 -25.76
N TYR A 326 -5.70 19.35 -26.38
CA TYR A 326 -5.98 17.99 -26.81
C TYR A 326 -6.57 17.99 -28.22
N ALA A 327 -6.27 16.97 -29.03
CA ALA A 327 -6.80 16.87 -30.38
C ALA A 327 -8.30 16.53 -30.31
N ALA A 328 -9.15 17.43 -30.79
CA ALA A 328 -10.60 17.27 -30.78
C ALA A 328 -11.24 18.23 -31.78
N ASN A 329 -12.46 17.90 -32.24
CA ASN A 329 -13.26 18.74 -33.14
C ASN A 329 -12.53 19.15 -34.43
N GLY A 330 -11.68 18.27 -34.97
CA GLY A 330 -10.87 18.53 -36.17
C GLY A 330 -9.65 19.44 -35.95
N ASN A 331 -9.43 19.93 -34.73
CA ASN A 331 -8.29 20.77 -34.39
C ASN A 331 -7.13 19.95 -33.80
N SER A 332 -5.90 20.42 -34.05
CA SER A 332 -4.73 19.92 -33.34
C SER A 332 -4.74 20.36 -31.88
N ALA A 333 -4.01 19.64 -31.02
CA ALA A 333 -3.85 20.00 -29.62
C ALA A 333 -3.36 21.45 -29.44
N ILE A 334 -2.37 21.88 -30.25
CA ILE A 334 -1.84 23.25 -30.22
C ILE A 334 -2.93 24.28 -30.53
N VAL A 335 -3.77 24.03 -31.55
CA VAL A 335 -4.87 24.93 -31.90
C VAL A 335 -5.90 25.00 -30.78
N ASN A 336 -6.30 23.86 -30.20
CA ASN A 336 -7.25 23.86 -29.07
C ASN A 336 -6.67 24.56 -27.83
N GLY A 337 -5.38 24.40 -27.55
CA GLY A 337 -4.70 25.14 -26.48
C GLY A 337 -4.67 26.66 -26.71
N LEU A 338 -4.52 27.12 -27.97
CA LEU A 338 -4.55 28.54 -28.31
C LEU A 338 -5.97 29.11 -28.34
N ILE A 339 -6.99 28.30 -28.70
CA ILE A 339 -8.40 28.64 -28.50
C ILE A 339 -8.68 28.89 -27.01
N TYR A 340 -8.17 28.01 -26.14
CA TYR A 340 -8.30 28.21 -24.70
C TYR A 340 -7.64 29.53 -24.27
N ALA A 341 -6.40 29.77 -24.69
CA ALA A 341 -5.62 30.98 -24.37
C ALA A 341 -6.31 32.27 -24.83
N LYS A 342 -6.99 32.24 -25.98
CA LYS A 342 -7.80 33.35 -26.52
C LYS A 342 -9.02 33.70 -25.65
N GLY A 343 -9.44 32.82 -24.74
CA GLY A 343 -10.70 32.96 -23.99
C GLY A 343 -11.84 32.17 -24.62
N GLY A 344 -11.55 30.99 -25.19
CA GLY A 344 -12.49 30.13 -25.90
C GLY A 344 -12.67 30.53 -27.37
N SER A 345 -13.51 29.80 -28.10
CA SER A 345 -13.72 30.00 -29.55
C SER A 345 -14.10 31.46 -29.89
N ASN A 346 -14.95 32.05 -29.03
CA ASN A 346 -15.44 33.42 -29.16
C ASN A 346 -14.49 34.47 -28.56
N GLY A 347 -13.47 34.06 -27.79
CA GLY A 347 -12.50 34.95 -27.16
C GLY A 347 -13.06 35.87 -26.07
N THR A 348 -14.15 35.46 -25.41
CA THR A 348 -14.86 36.28 -24.42
C THR A 348 -14.60 35.87 -22.97
N LEU A 349 -14.02 34.68 -22.73
CA LEU A 349 -13.78 34.20 -21.37
C LEU A 349 -12.56 34.89 -20.75
N THR A 350 -12.73 35.37 -19.53
CA THR A 350 -11.72 36.15 -18.79
C THR A 350 -11.11 35.43 -17.59
N THR A 351 -11.59 34.23 -17.25
CA THR A 351 -11.04 33.47 -16.12
C THR A 351 -9.56 33.16 -16.33
N TYR A 352 -8.80 33.18 -15.24
CA TYR A 352 -7.34 32.98 -15.23
C TYR A 352 -6.57 34.03 -16.04
N GLY A 353 -7.04 35.28 -16.06
CA GLY A 353 -6.35 36.39 -16.73
C GLY A 353 -6.37 36.30 -18.26
N ARG A 354 -7.32 35.54 -18.83
CA ARG A 354 -7.51 35.45 -20.28
C ARG A 354 -8.15 36.73 -20.85
N PRO A 355 -7.88 37.09 -22.11
CA PRO A 355 -7.01 36.39 -23.06
C PRO A 355 -5.52 36.48 -22.70
N TRP A 356 -4.78 35.39 -22.92
CA TRP A 356 -3.33 35.32 -22.79
C TRP A 356 -2.63 35.89 -24.03
N ASN A 357 -2.91 37.16 -24.33
CA ASN A 357 -2.45 37.88 -25.50
C ASN A 357 -1.05 38.52 -25.35
N THR A 358 -0.31 38.10 -24.32
CA THR A 358 1.11 38.41 -24.11
C THR A 358 1.78 37.20 -23.47
N ARG A 359 3.10 37.06 -23.65
CA ARG A 359 3.86 35.99 -22.98
C ARG A 359 3.66 36.02 -21.46
N TYR A 360 3.70 37.21 -20.87
CA TYR A 360 3.51 37.40 -19.42
C TYR A 360 2.15 36.87 -18.95
N LYS A 361 1.05 37.23 -19.63
CA LYS A 361 -0.28 36.71 -19.29
C LYS A 361 -0.39 35.19 -19.47
N GLY A 362 0.28 34.62 -20.46
CA GLY A 362 0.32 33.17 -20.66
C GLY A 362 0.98 32.44 -19.49
N VAL A 363 2.07 33.00 -18.93
CA VAL A 363 2.77 32.42 -17.76
C VAL A 363 1.96 32.61 -16.48
N VAL A 364 1.56 33.85 -16.18
CA VAL A 364 0.85 34.19 -14.93
C VAL A 364 -0.56 33.61 -14.90
N GLY A 365 -1.31 33.78 -15.98
CA GLY A 365 -2.68 33.28 -16.09
C GLY A 365 -2.75 31.76 -16.12
N GLY A 366 -1.81 31.10 -16.81
CA GLY A 366 -1.71 29.64 -16.77
C GLY A 366 -1.37 29.12 -15.37
N ALA A 367 -0.51 29.81 -14.63
CA ALA A 367 -0.23 29.47 -13.22
C ALA A 367 -1.48 29.57 -12.34
N SER A 368 -2.33 30.59 -12.54
CA SER A 368 -3.62 30.69 -11.83
C SER A 368 -4.55 29.52 -12.12
N TYR A 369 -4.56 29.01 -13.37
CA TYR A 369 -5.32 27.80 -13.71
C TYR A 369 -4.79 26.57 -12.95
N ILE A 370 -3.47 26.36 -12.98
CA ILE A 370 -2.80 25.25 -12.29
C ILE A 370 -3.13 25.25 -10.79
N GLY A 371 -3.05 26.42 -10.13
CA GLY A 371 -3.31 26.51 -8.70
C GLY A 371 -4.76 26.24 -8.31
N SER A 372 -5.72 26.62 -9.17
CA SER A 372 -7.13 26.76 -8.78
C SER A 372 -7.85 25.45 -8.42
N GLY A 373 -7.47 24.32 -9.00
CA GLY A 373 -8.20 23.06 -8.84
C GLY A 373 -7.77 22.25 -7.62
N TYR A 374 -6.48 22.21 -7.30
CA TYR A 374 -5.91 21.25 -6.35
C TYR A 374 -4.97 21.92 -5.34
N ILE A 375 -3.92 22.60 -5.83
CA ILE A 375 -2.88 23.20 -4.98
C ILE A 375 -3.49 24.20 -3.98
N ASN A 376 -4.28 25.15 -4.45
CA ASN A 376 -4.82 26.22 -3.60
C ASN A 376 -5.90 25.75 -2.63
N ILE A 377 -6.46 24.55 -2.81
CA ILE A 377 -7.39 23.96 -1.84
C ILE A 377 -6.68 23.10 -0.81
N GLY A 378 -5.36 22.88 -0.95
CA GLY A 378 -4.50 22.12 -0.03
C GLY A 378 -4.07 20.75 -0.54
N GLN A 379 -4.46 20.35 -1.76
CA GLN A 379 -3.94 19.17 -2.43
C GLN A 379 -2.63 19.53 -3.15
N ASP A 380 -1.63 19.90 -2.36
CA ASP A 380 -0.44 20.62 -2.81
C ASP A 380 0.80 19.75 -2.93
N THR A 381 0.61 18.46 -3.20
CA THR A 381 1.65 17.53 -3.66
C THR A 381 1.00 16.50 -4.60
N LEU A 382 1.78 15.83 -5.46
CA LEU A 382 1.25 14.76 -6.32
C LEU A 382 0.56 13.66 -5.51
N TYR A 383 1.06 13.38 -4.31
CA TYR A 383 0.46 12.43 -3.39
C TYR A 383 -0.95 12.88 -2.96
N TYR A 384 -1.13 14.15 -2.60
CA TYR A 384 -2.44 14.67 -2.17
C TYR A 384 -3.39 14.87 -3.36
N GLU A 385 -2.89 15.17 -4.54
CA GLU A 385 -3.69 15.16 -5.78
C GLU A 385 -4.22 13.76 -6.08
N LYS A 386 -3.44 12.70 -5.84
CA LYS A 386 -3.87 11.31 -6.06
C LYS A 386 -4.82 10.79 -4.98
N PHE A 387 -4.49 10.96 -3.72
CA PHE A 387 -5.17 10.26 -2.62
C PHE A 387 -6.22 11.12 -1.93
N ASP A 388 -6.07 12.44 -1.95
CA ASP A 388 -7.02 13.41 -1.40
C ASP A 388 -7.38 13.18 0.09
N TYR A 389 -6.72 13.94 0.97
CA TYR A 389 -7.04 13.99 2.41
C TYR A 389 -7.58 15.35 2.85
N VAL A 390 -8.05 16.16 1.91
CA VAL A 390 -8.31 17.59 2.12
C VAL A 390 -9.79 17.89 1.96
N GLY A 391 -10.33 18.76 2.82
CA GLY A 391 -11.73 19.18 2.73
C GLY A 391 -12.71 18.03 2.97
N SER A 392 -13.28 17.49 1.89
CA SER A 392 -14.09 16.26 1.90
C SER A 392 -13.26 15.12 1.31
N PRO A 393 -12.51 14.38 2.14
CA PRO A 393 -11.46 13.49 1.66
C PRO A 393 -11.96 12.40 0.73
N PHE A 394 -11.04 11.91 -0.12
CA PHE A 394 -11.26 10.84 -1.10
C PHE A 394 -12.24 11.16 -2.24
N THR A 395 -12.70 12.41 -2.37
CA THR A 395 -13.74 12.78 -3.35
C THR A 395 -13.20 13.57 -4.53
N HIS A 396 -12.05 14.23 -4.37
CA HIS A 396 -11.48 15.14 -5.35
C HIS A 396 -10.09 14.67 -5.81
N GLN A 397 -10.01 13.46 -6.34
CA GLN A 397 -8.75 12.88 -6.83
C GLN A 397 -8.49 13.24 -8.29
N TYR A 398 -7.29 13.72 -8.57
CA TYR A 398 -6.86 14.14 -9.91
C TYR A 398 -6.78 12.97 -10.90
N MET A 399 -6.48 11.77 -10.41
CA MET A 399 -6.18 10.61 -11.25
C MET A 399 -6.61 9.29 -10.62
N THR A 400 -7.05 8.36 -11.46
CA THR A 400 -7.48 7.01 -11.07
C THR A 400 -6.33 6.00 -11.07
N TYR A 401 -5.31 6.15 -11.94
CA TYR A 401 -4.16 5.25 -11.96
C TYR A 401 -3.31 5.38 -10.70
N VAL A 402 -3.27 4.32 -9.87
CA VAL A 402 -2.70 4.39 -8.51
C VAL A 402 -1.18 4.58 -8.47
N ILE A 403 -0.47 4.16 -9.53
CA ILE A 403 0.99 4.26 -9.64
C ILE A 403 1.43 5.59 -10.31
N ALA A 404 0.50 6.41 -10.80
CA ALA A 404 0.81 7.64 -11.51
C ALA A 404 1.75 8.60 -10.74
N PRO A 405 1.57 8.86 -9.43
CA PRO A 405 2.47 9.75 -8.67
C PRO A 405 3.93 9.33 -8.74
N GLN A 406 4.21 8.03 -8.74
CA GLN A 406 5.58 7.50 -8.82
C GLN A 406 6.24 7.83 -10.16
N SER A 407 5.48 7.71 -11.26
CA SER A 407 5.96 8.01 -12.60
C SER A 407 6.16 9.50 -12.80
N GLU A 408 5.29 10.33 -12.21
CA GLU A 408 5.38 11.78 -12.26
C GLU A 408 6.52 12.31 -11.39
N ALA A 409 6.72 11.75 -10.19
CA ALA A 409 7.86 12.07 -9.33
C ALA A 409 9.20 11.84 -10.04
N LYS A 410 9.36 10.73 -10.77
CA LYS A 410 10.59 10.50 -11.57
C LYS A 410 10.79 11.58 -12.63
N LYS A 411 9.72 12.03 -13.30
CA LYS A 411 9.80 13.10 -14.30
C LYS A 411 10.16 14.43 -13.65
N MET A 412 9.58 14.74 -12.48
CA MET A 412 9.92 15.94 -11.71
C MET A 412 11.37 15.91 -11.26
N ALA A 413 11.83 14.80 -10.66
CA ALA A 413 13.22 14.61 -10.27
C ALA A 413 14.18 14.78 -11.45
N ALA A 414 13.83 14.24 -12.63
CA ALA A 414 14.63 14.37 -13.85
C ALA A 414 14.61 15.78 -14.47
N ALA A 415 13.57 16.58 -14.18
CA ALA A 415 13.51 17.98 -14.62
C ALA A 415 14.50 18.87 -13.84
N TYR A 416 14.89 18.46 -12.64
CA TYR A 416 15.90 19.14 -11.82
C TYR A 416 17.28 18.47 -11.99
N SER A 417 18.31 19.24 -12.35
CA SER A 417 19.65 18.66 -12.42
C SER A 417 20.16 18.28 -11.03
N GLU A 418 21.16 17.39 -10.99
CA GLU A 418 21.81 17.00 -9.73
C GLU A 418 22.38 18.19 -8.95
N GLU A 419 22.95 19.17 -9.67
CA GLU A 419 23.49 20.40 -9.07
C GLU A 419 22.37 21.27 -8.51
N MET A 420 21.27 21.45 -9.25
CA MET A 420 20.10 22.18 -8.74
C MET A 420 19.55 21.56 -7.45
N ARG A 421 19.44 20.23 -7.40
CA ARG A 421 18.91 19.52 -6.23
C ARG A 421 19.75 19.71 -4.99
N LYS A 422 21.07 19.93 -5.14
CA LYS A 422 21.99 20.22 -4.02
C LYS A 422 21.90 21.66 -3.54
N GLU A 423 21.77 22.61 -4.47
CA GLU A 423 21.81 24.05 -4.17
C GLU A 423 20.44 24.66 -3.85
N THR A 424 19.35 23.98 -4.23
CA THR A 424 17.98 24.49 -4.08
C THR A 424 17.26 23.82 -2.92
N ALA A 425 16.62 24.63 -2.07
CA ALA A 425 15.75 24.12 -1.03
C ALA A 425 14.42 23.67 -1.64
N PHE A 426 14.04 22.41 -1.37
CA PHE A 426 12.74 21.85 -1.68
C PHE A 426 12.06 21.46 -0.37
N THR A 427 10.79 21.81 -0.24
CA THR A 427 9.97 21.35 0.89
C THR A 427 9.20 20.10 0.48
N PHE A 428 9.33 19.04 1.26
CA PHE A 428 8.57 17.80 1.09
C PHE A 428 7.57 17.66 2.23
N LYS A 429 6.28 17.72 1.90
CA LYS A 429 5.17 17.51 2.84
C LYS A 429 4.79 16.03 2.82
N ILE A 430 5.24 15.31 3.84
CA ILE A 430 5.20 13.84 3.89
C ILE A 430 4.08 13.41 4.85
N PRO A 431 3.08 12.64 4.39
CA PRO A 431 1.98 12.23 5.25
C PRO A 431 2.44 11.24 6.33
N VAL A 432 1.87 11.38 7.52
CA VAL A 432 2.04 10.46 8.65
C VAL A 432 0.65 10.06 9.13
N PHE A 433 0.31 8.78 8.99
CA PHE A 433 -0.96 8.22 9.44
C PHE A 433 -0.85 7.71 10.87
N LYS A 434 -1.99 7.64 11.58
CA LYS A 434 -2.07 6.94 12.87
C LYS A 434 -2.02 5.43 12.64
N ASP A 435 -1.48 4.70 13.60
CA ASP A 435 -1.51 3.22 13.64
C ASP A 435 -0.98 2.56 12.36
N MET A 436 0.09 3.13 11.76
CA MET A 436 0.70 2.52 10.59
C MET A 436 1.30 1.14 10.89
N PRO A 437 1.32 0.24 9.87
CA PRO A 437 2.02 -1.04 9.97
C PRO A 437 3.49 -0.83 10.36
N THR A 438 4.03 -1.76 11.15
CA THR A 438 5.41 -1.69 11.64
C THR A 438 6.44 -1.69 10.51
N ALA A 439 6.16 -2.43 9.43
CA ALA A 439 6.97 -2.47 8.22
C ALA A 439 6.25 -1.71 7.08
N PRO A 440 7.00 -1.14 6.12
CA PRO A 440 6.42 -0.61 4.90
C PRO A 440 5.57 -1.63 4.15
N ALA A 441 4.46 -1.19 3.55
CA ALA A 441 3.62 -2.06 2.75
C ALA A 441 4.41 -2.63 1.56
N ALA A 442 4.49 -3.96 1.45
CA ALA A 442 5.28 -4.61 0.40
C ALA A 442 4.65 -4.45 -0.99
N LYS A 443 5.49 -4.31 -2.02
CA LYS A 443 5.02 -4.30 -3.41
C LYS A 443 4.54 -5.69 -3.81
N PRO A 444 3.27 -5.87 -4.22
CA PRO A 444 2.83 -7.18 -4.71
C PRO A 444 3.62 -7.60 -5.96
N ALA A 445 3.99 -8.87 -6.05
CA ALA A 445 4.81 -9.39 -7.16
C ALA A 445 4.19 -10.62 -7.86
N ASP A 446 3.10 -11.17 -7.32
CA ASP A 446 2.49 -12.38 -7.85
C ASP A 446 1.65 -12.09 -9.11
N ASN A 447 1.87 -12.88 -10.16
CA ASN A 447 1.12 -12.81 -11.40
C ASN A 447 0.30 -14.07 -11.69
N THR A 448 0.13 -14.93 -10.70
CA THR A 448 -0.66 -16.15 -10.82
C THR A 448 -2.14 -15.90 -10.56
N SER A 449 -2.99 -16.77 -11.10
CA SER A 449 -4.44 -16.66 -10.99
C SER A 449 -4.92 -16.89 -9.55
N PRO A 450 -5.82 -16.04 -9.02
CA PRO A 450 -6.41 -16.22 -7.70
C PRO A 450 -7.62 -17.17 -7.72
N ASN A 451 -8.05 -17.65 -8.89
CA ASN A 451 -9.35 -18.31 -9.02
C ASN A 451 -9.36 -19.72 -8.43
N ASN A 452 -10.07 -19.88 -7.31
CA ASN A 452 -10.31 -21.15 -6.64
C ASN A 452 -11.79 -21.62 -6.72
N TYR A 453 -12.56 -21.15 -7.70
CA TYR A 453 -13.94 -21.60 -7.90
C TYR A 453 -14.01 -22.97 -8.58
N LEU A 454 -15.07 -23.72 -8.27
CA LEU A 454 -15.50 -24.85 -9.08
C LEU A 454 -16.43 -24.35 -10.20
N ALA A 455 -16.27 -24.90 -11.40
CA ALA A 455 -17.24 -24.79 -12.49
C ALA A 455 -18.37 -25.83 -12.34
N SER A 456 -18.12 -26.94 -11.65
CA SER A 456 -19.15 -27.91 -11.30
C SER A 456 -18.79 -28.70 -10.04
N LEU A 457 -19.82 -29.09 -9.29
CA LEU A 457 -19.77 -30.07 -8.22
C LEU A 457 -21.00 -30.96 -8.32
N ALA A 458 -20.80 -32.27 -8.31
CA ALA A 458 -21.88 -33.24 -8.41
C ALA A 458 -21.59 -34.51 -7.60
N VAL A 459 -22.66 -35.19 -7.22
CA VAL A 459 -22.62 -36.52 -6.61
C VAL A 459 -23.38 -37.46 -7.53
N THR A 460 -22.74 -38.54 -8.00
CA THR A 460 -23.30 -39.41 -9.04
C THR A 460 -24.68 -39.96 -8.62
N GLY A 461 -25.72 -39.64 -9.41
CA GLY A 461 -27.09 -40.08 -9.18
C GLY A 461 -27.83 -39.37 -8.04
N GLN A 462 -27.24 -38.31 -7.46
CA GLN A 462 -27.83 -37.52 -6.38
C GLN A 462 -27.92 -36.04 -6.75
N THR A 463 -28.84 -35.33 -6.12
CA THR A 463 -29.03 -33.88 -6.32
C THR A 463 -28.55 -33.13 -5.08
N LEU A 464 -27.73 -32.10 -5.27
CA LEU A 464 -27.30 -31.22 -4.18
C LEU A 464 -28.41 -30.24 -3.79
N SER A 465 -28.50 -29.93 -2.50
CA SER A 465 -29.33 -28.87 -1.92
C SER A 465 -28.44 -27.87 -1.15
N PRO A 466 -28.37 -26.59 -1.57
CA PRO A 466 -28.98 -26.02 -2.78
C PRO A 466 -28.36 -26.57 -4.08
N SER A 467 -28.93 -26.22 -5.24
CA SER A 467 -28.28 -26.48 -6.53
C SER A 467 -26.91 -25.82 -6.60
N PHE A 468 -25.97 -26.43 -7.32
CA PHE A 468 -24.59 -25.95 -7.39
C PHE A 468 -24.46 -24.50 -7.87
N SER A 469 -23.66 -23.71 -7.15
CA SER A 469 -23.12 -22.41 -7.55
C SER A 469 -21.70 -22.28 -6.99
N GLY A 470 -20.74 -21.82 -7.79
CA GLY A 470 -19.34 -21.69 -7.32
C GLY A 470 -19.17 -20.78 -6.09
N ALA A 471 -20.11 -19.85 -5.87
CA ALA A 471 -20.12 -18.99 -4.69
C ALA A 471 -20.55 -19.73 -3.41
N THR A 472 -21.39 -20.77 -3.54
CA THR A 472 -21.89 -21.57 -2.41
C THR A 472 -20.90 -22.65 -2.05
N THR A 473 -20.52 -22.68 -0.77
CA THR A 473 -19.48 -23.58 -0.25
C THR A 473 -20.00 -24.70 0.64
N GLU A 474 -21.31 -24.72 0.93
CA GLU A 474 -21.96 -25.79 1.69
C GLU A 474 -23.18 -26.34 0.93
N TYR A 475 -23.24 -27.66 0.84
CA TYR A 475 -24.29 -28.42 0.18
C TYR A 475 -24.73 -29.58 1.06
N SER A 476 -25.94 -30.05 0.85
CA SER A 476 -26.50 -31.21 1.53
C SER A 476 -27.21 -32.13 0.54
N LEU A 477 -27.27 -33.42 0.86
CA LEU A 477 -28.10 -34.40 0.18
C LEU A 477 -28.46 -35.54 1.13
N ILE A 478 -29.58 -36.20 0.88
CA ILE A 478 -30.04 -37.37 1.63
C ILE A 478 -29.93 -38.59 0.72
N VAL A 479 -29.36 -39.68 1.22
CA VAL A 479 -29.33 -40.97 0.53
C VAL A 479 -30.04 -42.04 1.35
N GLY A 480 -30.70 -42.97 0.67
CA GLY A 480 -31.35 -44.09 1.32
C GLY A 480 -30.35 -45.03 2.01
N GLU A 481 -30.83 -45.83 2.95
CA GLU A 481 -30.03 -46.72 3.81
C GLU A 481 -29.10 -47.67 3.02
N GLY A 482 -29.52 -48.13 1.83
CA GLY A 482 -28.72 -49.01 0.97
C GLY A 482 -27.50 -48.36 0.31
N VAL A 483 -27.37 -47.03 0.35
CA VAL A 483 -26.25 -46.31 -0.27
C VAL A 483 -25.07 -46.24 0.71
N THR A 484 -24.16 -47.20 0.60
CA THR A 484 -22.97 -47.30 1.49
C THR A 484 -21.79 -46.43 1.05
N SER A 485 -21.83 -45.87 -0.16
CA SER A 485 -20.83 -44.94 -0.67
C SER A 485 -21.41 -44.02 -1.73
N VAL A 486 -20.82 -42.85 -1.89
CA VAL A 486 -21.14 -41.89 -2.96
C VAL A 486 -19.88 -41.51 -3.72
N THR A 487 -20.02 -41.19 -5.01
CA THR A 487 -18.91 -40.70 -5.85
C THR A 487 -19.10 -39.21 -6.11
N VAL A 488 -18.12 -38.41 -5.69
CA VAL A 488 -18.10 -36.96 -5.88
C VAL A 488 -17.25 -36.61 -7.10
N THR A 489 -17.80 -35.83 -8.03
CA THR A 489 -17.10 -35.28 -9.18
C THR A 489 -17.12 -33.75 -9.13
N ALA A 490 -16.04 -33.13 -9.58
CA ALA A 490 -15.92 -31.67 -9.61
C ALA A 490 -14.99 -31.21 -10.74
N LYS A 491 -15.16 -29.97 -11.19
CA LYS A 491 -14.30 -29.34 -12.20
C LYS A 491 -13.93 -27.93 -11.74
N THR A 492 -12.68 -27.51 -11.90
CA THR A 492 -12.26 -26.13 -11.59
C THR A 492 -12.83 -25.14 -12.60
N ALA A 493 -13.07 -23.90 -12.15
CA ALA A 493 -13.35 -22.78 -13.04
C ALA A 493 -12.09 -22.36 -13.82
N ASP A 494 -10.94 -22.34 -13.15
CA ASP A 494 -9.65 -22.06 -13.75
C ASP A 494 -8.85 -23.36 -13.98
N SER A 495 -8.32 -23.56 -15.18
CA SER A 495 -7.56 -24.76 -15.54
C SER A 495 -6.21 -24.87 -14.84
N LYS A 496 -5.72 -23.78 -14.24
CA LYS A 496 -4.48 -23.75 -13.46
C LYS A 496 -4.67 -24.08 -11.98
N ALA A 497 -5.91 -24.07 -11.50
CA ALA A 497 -6.23 -24.50 -10.15
C ALA A 497 -6.18 -26.03 -10.02
N SER A 498 -5.95 -26.52 -8.81
CA SER A 498 -5.93 -27.95 -8.48
C SER A 498 -7.08 -28.32 -7.53
N ILE A 499 -7.58 -29.55 -7.64
CA ILE A 499 -8.69 -30.07 -6.80
C ILE A 499 -8.21 -31.29 -6.01
N SER A 500 -8.67 -31.39 -4.77
CA SER A 500 -8.60 -32.61 -3.96
C SER A 500 -9.93 -32.92 -3.29
N GLY A 501 -10.15 -34.18 -2.89
CA GLY A 501 -11.38 -34.60 -2.20
C GLY A 501 -12.50 -35.14 -3.10
N THR A 502 -12.28 -35.23 -4.41
CA THR A 502 -13.17 -35.94 -5.34
C THR A 502 -12.94 -37.47 -5.27
N GLY A 503 -13.84 -38.25 -5.87
CA GLY A 503 -13.78 -39.71 -5.88
C GLY A 503 -14.83 -40.36 -4.99
N THR A 504 -14.63 -41.64 -4.68
CA THR A 504 -15.58 -42.44 -3.90
C THR A 504 -15.37 -42.26 -2.41
N HIS A 505 -16.45 -42.00 -1.67
CA HIS A 505 -16.49 -41.83 -0.22
C HIS A 505 -17.46 -42.82 0.41
N THR A 506 -16.98 -43.61 1.37
CA THR A 506 -17.83 -44.53 2.15
C THR A 506 -18.63 -43.75 3.20
N LEU A 507 -19.91 -44.12 3.37
CA LEU A 507 -20.85 -43.46 4.26
C LEU A 507 -21.17 -44.30 5.49
N LYS A 508 -21.15 -43.67 6.65
CA LYS A 508 -21.78 -44.17 7.88
C LYS A 508 -23.27 -43.82 7.87
N VAL A 509 -24.09 -44.57 8.59
CA VAL A 509 -25.46 -44.15 8.88
C VAL A 509 -25.41 -42.80 9.61
N GLY A 510 -26.36 -41.91 9.32
CA GLY A 510 -26.37 -40.55 9.85
C GLY A 510 -25.56 -39.56 9.00
N GLU A 511 -25.04 -38.52 9.63
CA GLU A 511 -24.35 -37.42 8.97
C GLU A 511 -22.92 -37.79 8.56
N ASN A 512 -22.56 -37.47 7.31
CA ASN A 512 -21.21 -37.60 6.78
C ASN A 512 -20.81 -36.26 6.14
N THR A 513 -19.60 -35.77 6.42
CA THR A 513 -19.06 -34.58 5.76
C THR A 513 -17.99 -34.98 4.76
N ILE A 514 -18.18 -34.62 3.49
CA ILE A 514 -17.18 -34.73 2.43
C ILE A 514 -16.66 -33.34 2.09
N THR A 515 -15.34 -33.17 2.02
CA THR A 515 -14.68 -31.90 1.68
C THR A 515 -14.01 -31.98 0.31
N VAL A 516 -14.33 -31.05 -0.58
CA VAL A 516 -13.65 -30.84 -1.87
C VAL A 516 -12.89 -29.53 -1.80
N ALA A 517 -11.56 -29.58 -1.87
CA ALA A 517 -10.71 -28.40 -1.76
C ALA A 517 -10.13 -28.01 -3.11
N VAL A 518 -10.20 -26.72 -3.44
CA VAL A 518 -9.65 -26.11 -4.65
C VAL A 518 -8.54 -25.15 -4.27
N THR A 519 -7.33 -25.38 -4.78
CA THR A 519 -6.17 -24.49 -4.60
C THR A 519 -5.92 -23.76 -5.91
N ALA A 520 -6.02 -22.43 -5.90
CA ALA A 520 -5.70 -21.57 -7.04
C ALA A 520 -4.20 -21.60 -7.39
N GLU A 521 -3.83 -21.02 -8.53
CA GLU A 521 -2.42 -20.94 -8.98
C GLU A 521 -1.56 -20.14 -7.98
N ASN A 522 -2.14 -19.11 -7.35
CA ASN A 522 -1.50 -18.31 -6.29
C ASN A 522 -1.45 -18.99 -4.92
N GLY A 523 -2.01 -20.20 -4.79
CA GLY A 523 -2.09 -20.94 -3.53
C GLY A 523 -3.34 -20.68 -2.70
N ASP A 524 -4.22 -19.75 -3.09
CA ASP A 524 -5.46 -19.49 -2.35
C ASP A 524 -6.36 -20.71 -2.32
N LEU A 525 -6.83 -21.06 -1.12
CA LEU A 525 -7.62 -22.26 -0.88
C LEU A 525 -9.11 -21.95 -0.69
N ARG A 526 -9.97 -22.68 -1.39
CA ARG A 526 -11.42 -22.72 -1.15
C ARG A 526 -11.88 -24.15 -0.89
N VAL A 527 -12.80 -24.34 0.07
CA VAL A 527 -13.27 -25.66 0.49
C VAL A 527 -14.79 -25.76 0.36
N TYR A 528 -15.25 -26.66 -0.51
CA TYR A 528 -16.66 -27.00 -0.64
C TYR A 528 -16.99 -28.19 0.26
N ARG A 529 -18.08 -28.11 1.03
CA ARG A 529 -18.54 -29.14 1.95
C ARG A 529 -19.84 -29.74 1.44
N ILE A 530 -19.91 -31.07 1.40
CA ILE A 530 -21.13 -31.82 1.10
C ILE A 530 -21.49 -32.61 2.36
N ILE A 531 -22.62 -32.25 2.96
CA ILE A 531 -23.25 -32.95 4.09
C ILE A 531 -24.15 -34.04 3.51
N VAL A 532 -23.75 -35.30 3.67
CA VAL A 532 -24.51 -36.46 3.21
C VAL A 532 -25.18 -37.10 4.42
N ILE A 533 -26.50 -37.05 4.48
CA ILE A 533 -27.28 -37.76 5.49
C ILE A 533 -27.68 -39.11 4.90
N ARG A 534 -27.13 -40.18 5.46
CA ARG A 534 -27.53 -41.55 5.11
C ARG A 534 -28.61 -42.02 6.08
N GLU A 535 -29.76 -42.40 5.55
CA GLU A 535 -30.87 -42.95 6.34
C GLU A 535 -30.49 -44.31 6.98
N GLY A 536 -31.11 -44.62 8.13
CA GLY A 536 -30.89 -45.87 8.88
C GLY A 536 -30.91 -45.64 10.40
N GLU A 537 -31.05 -46.71 11.19
CA GLU A 537 -30.96 -46.63 12.66
C GLU A 537 -29.48 -46.64 13.12
N GLU A 538 -29.10 -45.69 13.98
CA GLU A 538 -27.78 -45.66 14.62
C GLU A 538 -27.61 -46.89 15.52
N ASN A 539 -26.77 -47.84 15.11
CA ASN A 539 -26.26 -48.85 16.03
C ASN A 539 -24.98 -48.29 16.69
N GLU A 540 -25.00 -48.10 18.01
CA GLU A 540 -23.80 -47.73 18.77
C GLU A 540 -22.66 -48.76 18.55
N PRO A 541 -21.40 -48.34 18.42
CA PRO A 541 -20.31 -49.24 18.06
C PRO A 541 -19.75 -50.03 19.27
N PRO A 542 -19.48 -51.34 19.14
CA PRO A 542 -18.55 -52.04 20.03
C PRO A 542 -17.09 -51.76 19.62
N THR A 543 -16.25 -51.55 20.63
CA THR A 543 -14.79 -51.42 20.55
C THR A 543 -14.09 -52.64 19.93
N THR A 544 -13.12 -52.44 19.03
CA THR A 544 -11.77 -53.10 18.99
C THR A 544 -10.98 -52.78 17.71
N GLN A 545 -9.66 -52.66 17.86
CA GLN A 545 -8.60 -52.50 16.84
C GLN A 545 -7.66 -53.74 16.95
N PRO A 546 -6.57 -53.89 16.14
CA PRO A 546 -6.34 -54.07 14.68
C PRO A 546 -5.71 -55.50 14.43
N PRO A 547 -4.90 -55.88 13.38
CA PRO A 547 -4.32 -55.17 12.22
C PRO A 547 -4.27 -55.94 10.85
N THR A 548 -3.82 -55.28 9.77
CA THR A 548 -2.73 -55.77 8.87
C THR A 548 -2.22 -54.73 7.86
N THR A 549 -0.96 -54.91 7.47
CA THR A 549 0.08 -54.12 6.79
C THR A 549 0.01 -53.98 5.25
N GLN A 550 0.52 -52.86 4.71
CA GLN A 550 1.21 -52.78 3.40
C GLN A 550 2.23 -51.58 3.35
N PRO A 551 3.21 -51.54 2.42
CA PRO A 551 4.60 -51.07 2.63
C PRO A 551 4.83 -49.57 2.34
N PRO A 552 6.06 -49.03 2.58
CA PRO A 552 6.27 -47.60 2.77
C PRO A 552 6.42 -46.84 1.46
N THR A 553 5.70 -45.72 1.37
CA THR A 553 6.03 -44.59 0.51
C THR A 553 6.03 -43.37 1.40
N THR A 554 7.16 -42.69 1.53
CA THR A 554 7.28 -41.48 2.36
C THR A 554 6.54 -40.32 1.69
N THR A 555 5.26 -40.15 2.03
CA THR A 555 4.48 -38.92 1.82
C THR A 555 4.22 -38.30 3.18
N GLN A 556 4.59 -37.02 3.36
CA GLN A 556 4.25 -36.27 4.57
C GLN A 556 2.72 -36.25 4.75
N SER A 557 2.24 -36.69 5.91
CA SER A 557 0.82 -36.78 6.24
C SER A 557 0.27 -35.42 6.69
N LYS A 558 -0.81 -34.95 6.05
CA LYS A 558 -1.49 -33.67 6.36
C LYS A 558 -1.94 -33.59 7.83
N PRO A 559 -2.03 -32.38 8.42
CA PRO A 559 -2.53 -32.19 9.78
C PRO A 559 -3.97 -32.65 9.93
N ILE A 560 -4.24 -33.41 11.00
CA ILE A 560 -5.61 -33.80 11.39
C ILE A 560 -5.97 -32.99 12.62
N VAL A 561 -7.00 -32.15 12.50
CA VAL A 561 -7.46 -31.28 13.58
C VAL A 561 -8.78 -31.79 14.13
N THR A 562 -8.86 -31.91 15.45
CA THR A 562 -10.11 -32.18 16.18
C THR A 562 -10.29 -31.10 17.23
N MET A 563 -11.41 -30.40 17.20
CA MET A 563 -11.71 -29.33 18.16
C MET A 563 -13.18 -29.31 18.54
N THR A 564 -13.49 -28.71 19.69
CA THR A 564 -14.87 -28.51 20.17
C THR A 564 -15.55 -27.27 19.56
N TYR A 565 -14.81 -26.50 18.76
CA TYR A 565 -15.27 -25.28 18.11
C TYR A 565 -15.81 -25.56 16.72
N THR A 566 -16.72 -24.72 16.26
CA THR A 566 -17.39 -24.90 14.97
C THR A 566 -16.73 -24.01 13.94
N VAL A 567 -16.14 -24.63 12.91
CA VAL A 567 -15.71 -23.92 11.71
C VAL A 567 -16.91 -23.72 10.79
N PHE A 568 -17.12 -22.47 10.38
CA PHE A 568 -18.19 -22.06 9.47
C PHE A 568 -17.64 -21.09 8.43
N ASP A 569 -18.34 -20.92 7.31
CA ASP A 569 -17.94 -20.03 6.20
C ASP A 569 -16.48 -20.24 5.75
N MET A 570 -15.97 -21.47 5.92
CA MET A 570 -14.62 -21.99 5.65
C MET A 570 -13.44 -21.34 6.38
N SER A 571 -13.56 -20.06 6.73
CA SER A 571 -12.49 -19.22 7.24
C SER A 571 -12.78 -18.65 8.61
N TYR A 572 -13.94 -18.97 9.21
CA TYR A 572 -14.29 -18.53 10.54
C TYR A 572 -14.42 -19.71 11.48
N VAL A 573 -14.11 -19.47 12.75
CA VAL A 573 -14.32 -20.42 13.84
C VAL A 573 -15.07 -19.72 14.96
N ARG A 574 -16.06 -20.41 15.54
CA ARG A 574 -16.91 -19.93 16.63
C ARG A 574 -17.08 -20.97 17.73
N GLY A 575 -17.76 -20.58 18.81
CA GLY A 575 -18.07 -21.45 19.94
C GLY A 575 -17.11 -21.28 21.12
N PHE A 576 -16.30 -20.22 21.12
CA PHE A 576 -15.42 -19.86 22.23
C PHE A 576 -16.22 -19.29 23.40
N THR A 577 -15.75 -19.52 24.62
CA THR A 577 -16.32 -18.83 25.79
C THR A 577 -15.74 -17.42 25.87
N VAL A 578 -16.60 -16.43 26.12
CA VAL A 578 -16.18 -15.05 26.34
C VAL A 578 -15.21 -14.98 27.52
N GLY A 579 -14.06 -14.35 27.33
CA GLY A 579 -13.02 -14.21 28.36
C GLY A 579 -12.08 -15.43 28.50
N ASP A 580 -12.22 -16.47 27.67
CA ASP A 580 -11.28 -17.58 27.67
C ASP A 580 -9.86 -17.12 27.31
N THR A 581 -8.87 -17.68 27.99
CA THR A 581 -7.45 -17.47 27.66
C THR A 581 -7.02 -18.36 26.50
N ILE A 582 -6.01 -17.93 25.74
CA ILE A 582 -5.44 -18.72 24.64
C ILE A 582 -5.04 -20.13 25.11
N SER A 583 -4.48 -20.27 26.32
CA SER A 583 -4.14 -21.59 26.87
C SER A 583 -5.34 -22.51 27.03
N ASN A 584 -6.48 -22.00 27.49
CA ASN A 584 -7.70 -22.79 27.62
C ASN A 584 -8.28 -23.15 26.25
N VAL A 585 -8.22 -22.21 25.30
CA VAL A 585 -8.69 -22.46 23.94
C VAL A 585 -7.92 -23.60 23.28
N LEU A 586 -6.58 -23.55 23.32
CA LEU A 586 -5.71 -24.53 22.68
C LEU A 586 -5.80 -25.93 23.32
N LYS A 587 -6.18 -26.06 24.60
CA LYS A 587 -6.43 -27.38 25.23
C LYS A 587 -7.57 -28.14 24.55
N ASN A 588 -8.52 -27.43 23.98
CA ASN A 588 -9.66 -28.00 23.27
C ASN A 588 -9.39 -28.22 21.77
N ILE A 589 -8.14 -28.03 21.32
CA ILE A 589 -7.72 -28.22 19.93
C ILE A 589 -6.62 -29.27 19.90
N LYS A 590 -6.90 -30.41 19.29
CA LYS A 590 -5.92 -31.48 19.06
C LYS A 590 -5.49 -31.46 17.60
N VAL A 591 -4.20 -31.27 17.37
CA VAL A 591 -3.60 -31.37 16.02
C VAL A 591 -2.65 -32.56 15.99
N THR A 592 -2.90 -33.50 15.09
CA THR A 592 -1.98 -34.60 14.76
C THR A 592 -1.21 -34.23 13.50
N ASN A 593 0.08 -34.55 13.42
CA ASN A 593 0.98 -34.18 12.32
C ASN A 593 1.11 -32.65 12.09
N GLY A 594 1.04 -31.87 13.18
CA GLY A 594 1.08 -30.42 13.11
C GLY A 594 1.00 -29.75 14.48
N SER A 595 0.76 -28.44 14.49
CA SER A 595 0.55 -27.64 15.71
C SER A 595 -0.56 -26.61 15.50
N ALA A 596 -1.09 -26.06 16.60
CA ALA A 596 -2.01 -24.92 16.57
C ALA A 596 -1.44 -23.76 17.38
N LYS A 597 -1.64 -22.54 16.90
CA LYS A 597 -1.36 -21.29 17.64
C LYS A 597 -2.47 -20.28 17.38
N ILE A 598 -2.64 -19.33 18.29
CA ILE A 598 -3.48 -18.15 18.08
C ILE A 598 -2.59 -16.96 17.78
N THR A 599 -2.91 -16.21 16.74
CA THR A 599 -2.29 -14.92 16.43
C THR A 599 -3.33 -13.81 16.51
N ASP A 600 -2.86 -12.57 16.66
CA ASP A 600 -3.70 -11.41 16.39
C ASP A 600 -3.97 -11.27 14.88
N VAL A 601 -4.70 -10.22 14.52
CA VAL A 601 -5.04 -9.89 13.12
C VAL A 601 -3.80 -9.65 12.25
N ASN A 602 -2.69 -9.20 12.84
CA ASN A 602 -1.42 -8.91 12.19
C ASN A 602 -0.50 -10.15 12.06
N GLY A 603 -0.93 -11.31 12.57
CA GLY A 603 -0.15 -12.54 12.53
C GLY A 603 0.84 -12.72 13.69
N THR A 604 0.83 -11.82 14.68
CA THR A 604 1.68 -11.94 15.88
C THR A 604 1.09 -12.97 16.83
N ALA A 605 1.88 -13.95 17.27
CA ALA A 605 1.42 -14.96 18.21
C ALA A 605 1.01 -14.35 19.55
N LYS A 606 -0.21 -14.65 20.02
CA LYS A 606 -0.71 -14.15 21.31
C LYS A 606 -0.22 -15.02 22.46
N GLY A 607 0.13 -14.36 23.57
CA GLY A 607 0.59 -15.03 24.78
C GLY A 607 -0.48 -15.92 25.41
N ASN A 608 -0.05 -16.96 26.13
CA ASN A 608 -0.93 -17.98 26.71
C ASN A 608 -2.00 -17.44 27.68
N THR A 609 -1.73 -16.30 28.34
CA THR A 609 -2.62 -15.65 29.31
C THR A 609 -3.53 -14.59 28.68
N SER A 610 -3.30 -14.24 27.41
CA SER A 610 -4.16 -13.30 26.69
C SER A 610 -5.54 -13.90 26.48
N ILE A 611 -6.57 -13.06 26.48
CA ILE A 611 -7.93 -13.47 26.13
C ILE A 611 -8.08 -13.56 24.61
N ILE A 612 -8.98 -14.44 24.18
CA ILE A 612 -9.41 -14.56 22.79
C ILE A 612 -10.40 -13.45 22.43
N THR A 613 -10.26 -12.86 21.23
CA THR A 613 -11.10 -11.74 20.76
C THR A 613 -11.57 -11.95 19.31
N THR A 614 -12.66 -11.31 18.91
CA THR A 614 -13.01 -11.24 17.48
C THR A 614 -11.90 -10.50 16.74
N GLY A 615 -11.39 -11.06 15.65
CA GLY A 615 -10.21 -10.52 14.94
C GLY A 615 -8.97 -11.41 15.05
N ASP A 616 -8.85 -12.17 16.14
CA ASP A 616 -7.78 -13.16 16.30
C ASP A 616 -7.87 -14.25 15.21
N ARG A 617 -6.77 -14.97 15.01
CA ARG A 617 -6.65 -16.05 14.03
C ARG A 617 -6.15 -17.33 14.68
N LEU A 618 -6.91 -18.41 14.53
CA LEU A 618 -6.46 -19.77 14.81
C LEU A 618 -5.64 -20.28 13.62
N VAL A 619 -4.34 -20.44 13.81
CA VAL A 619 -3.40 -20.90 12.80
C VAL A 619 -3.02 -22.35 13.10
N ILE A 620 -3.28 -23.25 12.16
CA ILE A 620 -2.83 -24.63 12.17
C ILE A 620 -1.58 -24.71 11.30
N ASN A 621 -0.51 -25.26 11.82
CA ASN A 621 0.72 -25.54 11.06
C ASN A 621 0.87 -27.04 10.85
N ASP A 622 1.56 -27.44 9.78
CA ASP A 622 1.98 -28.82 9.56
C ASP A 622 3.19 -29.23 10.40
N SER A 623 3.64 -30.47 10.24
CA SER A 623 4.79 -31.02 10.94
C SER A 623 6.12 -30.33 10.61
N THR A 624 6.18 -29.54 9.52
CA THR A 624 7.35 -28.74 9.13
C THR A 624 7.35 -27.35 9.76
N GLY A 625 6.23 -26.96 10.39
CA GLY A 625 6.01 -25.62 10.93
C GLY A 625 5.43 -24.63 9.92
N SER A 626 5.09 -25.08 8.71
CA SER A 626 4.44 -24.26 7.68
C SER A 626 2.95 -24.12 7.98
N VAL A 627 2.37 -22.95 7.68
CA VAL A 627 0.94 -22.71 7.90
C VAL A 627 0.13 -23.62 6.97
N TYR A 628 -0.74 -24.43 7.56
CA TYR A 628 -1.65 -25.33 6.88
C TYR A 628 -3.05 -24.74 6.72
N SER A 629 -3.58 -24.12 7.76
CA SER A 629 -4.86 -23.41 7.69
C SER A 629 -4.92 -22.27 8.70
N THR A 630 -5.73 -21.25 8.40
CA THR A 630 -6.00 -20.13 9.30
C THR A 630 -7.50 -19.88 9.36
N TYR A 631 -8.04 -19.73 10.57
CA TYR A 631 -9.44 -19.40 10.81
C TYR A 631 -9.56 -18.11 11.62
N HIS A 632 -10.31 -17.14 11.13
CA HIS A 632 -10.72 -15.95 11.86
C HIS A 632 -11.65 -16.33 13.00
N ILE A 633 -11.32 -15.85 14.19
CA ILE A 633 -12.12 -16.09 15.38
C ILE A 633 -13.28 -15.11 15.43
N VAL A 634 -14.47 -15.66 15.69
CA VAL A 634 -15.70 -14.92 15.90
C VAL A 634 -16.21 -15.18 17.31
N LEU A 635 -16.29 -14.11 18.10
CA LEU A 635 -17.05 -14.03 19.34
C LEU A 635 -18.30 -13.20 19.06
N TYR A 636 -19.46 -13.85 19.04
CA TYR A 636 -20.72 -13.17 18.78
C TYR A 636 -21.00 -12.12 19.86
N GLY A 637 -21.24 -10.89 19.43
CA GLY A 637 -21.43 -9.72 20.29
C GLY A 637 -20.16 -8.88 20.53
N ASP A 638 -18.96 -9.42 20.29
CA ASP A 638 -17.70 -8.66 20.31
C ASP A 638 -17.45 -8.05 18.92
N ILE A 639 -18.03 -6.87 18.70
CA ILE A 639 -17.94 -6.16 17.40
C ILE A 639 -16.88 -5.06 17.42
N ASN A 640 -16.31 -4.78 18.59
CA ASN A 640 -15.19 -3.87 18.75
C ASN A 640 -13.82 -4.58 18.74
N GLY A 641 -13.78 -5.89 18.94
CA GLY A 641 -12.58 -6.74 18.88
C GLY A 641 -11.79 -6.82 20.19
N ASP A 642 -12.36 -6.38 21.32
CA ASP A 642 -11.67 -6.35 22.62
C ASP A 642 -11.89 -7.61 23.48
N GLY A 643 -12.65 -8.58 22.97
CA GLY A 643 -12.93 -9.87 23.62
C GLY A 643 -13.88 -9.81 24.79
N LYS A 644 -14.47 -8.63 25.05
CA LYS A 644 -15.49 -8.43 26.08
C LYS A 644 -16.80 -8.13 25.39
N LEU A 645 -17.89 -8.51 26.05
CA LEU A 645 -19.24 -8.17 25.61
C LEU A 645 -19.75 -7.09 26.56
N ASP A 646 -19.47 -5.82 26.26
CA ASP A 646 -19.78 -4.71 27.16
C ASP A 646 -20.45 -3.51 26.47
N ILE A 647 -20.55 -2.39 27.20
CA ILE A 647 -21.24 -1.19 26.74
C ILE A 647 -20.62 -0.59 25.46
N LYS A 648 -19.34 -0.86 25.17
CA LYS A 648 -18.66 -0.40 23.95
C LYS A 648 -19.21 -1.10 22.71
N ASP A 649 -19.47 -2.40 22.78
CA ASP A 649 -20.13 -3.13 21.68
C ASP A 649 -21.55 -2.62 21.48
N LEU A 650 -22.30 -2.41 22.57
CA LEU A 650 -23.65 -1.85 22.48
C LEU A 650 -23.65 -0.48 21.78
N LEU A 651 -22.67 0.37 22.08
CA LEU A 651 -22.50 1.66 21.41
C LEU A 651 -22.15 1.49 19.92
N LYS A 652 -21.28 0.53 19.58
CA LYS A 652 -20.87 0.27 18.19
C LYS A 652 -22.05 -0.28 17.37
N TYR A 653 -22.86 -1.17 17.93
CA TYR A 653 -24.12 -1.64 17.33
C TYR A 653 -25.05 -0.48 17.02
N LYS A 654 -25.26 0.41 18.00
CA LYS A 654 -26.12 1.59 17.82
C LYS A 654 -25.62 2.46 16.68
N ASN A 655 -24.31 2.69 16.60
CA ASN A 655 -23.72 3.53 15.54
C ASN A 655 -23.82 2.86 14.15
N THR A 656 -23.66 1.54 14.06
CA THR A 656 -23.84 0.78 12.83
C THR A 656 -25.29 0.82 12.34
N ILE A 657 -26.27 0.60 13.22
CA ILE A 657 -27.70 0.66 12.87
C ILE A 657 -28.10 2.07 12.41
N LEU A 658 -27.48 3.11 12.96
CA LEU A 658 -27.69 4.50 12.55
C LEU A 658 -26.92 4.90 11.28
N GLY A 659 -26.19 3.98 10.65
CA GLY A 659 -25.39 4.24 9.45
C GLY A 659 -24.19 5.17 9.68
N LYS A 660 -23.75 5.31 10.93
CA LYS A 660 -22.60 6.18 11.29
C LYS A 660 -21.26 5.48 11.17
N ILE A 661 -21.25 4.15 11.20
CA ILE A 661 -20.06 3.29 11.13
C ILE A 661 -20.44 2.06 10.31
N GLU A 662 -19.67 1.75 9.28
CA GLU A 662 -19.78 0.48 8.56
C GLU A 662 -18.82 -0.53 9.17
N LEU A 663 -19.29 -1.75 9.42
CA LEU A 663 -18.45 -2.82 9.99
C LEU A 663 -17.83 -3.63 8.85
N SER A 664 -16.57 -4.05 9.01
CA SER A 664 -15.99 -5.05 8.12
C SER A 664 -16.78 -6.36 8.19
N LYS A 665 -16.61 -7.24 7.20
CA LYS A 665 -17.35 -8.51 7.13
C LYS A 665 -17.23 -9.33 8.42
N LEU A 666 -16.02 -9.45 8.97
CA LEU A 666 -15.77 -10.20 10.22
C LEU A 666 -16.57 -9.64 11.40
N TYR A 667 -16.53 -8.32 11.61
CA TYR A 667 -17.26 -7.69 12.71
C TYR A 667 -18.77 -7.62 12.44
N THR A 668 -19.19 -7.64 11.18
CA THR A 668 -20.59 -7.83 10.81
C THR A 668 -21.07 -9.24 11.17
N THR A 669 -20.26 -10.26 10.88
CA THR A 669 -20.53 -11.65 11.27
C THR A 669 -20.57 -11.83 12.79
N ALA A 670 -19.64 -11.24 13.52
CA ALA A 670 -19.69 -11.21 14.99
C ALA A 670 -20.90 -10.44 15.51
N GLY A 671 -21.31 -9.41 14.77
CA GLY A 671 -22.47 -8.58 15.09
C GLY A 671 -23.81 -9.27 14.90
N ASP A 672 -23.91 -10.19 13.96
CA ASP A 672 -25.12 -10.94 13.64
C ASP A 672 -25.39 -12.06 14.67
N THR A 673 -25.78 -11.65 15.89
CA THR A 673 -26.05 -12.57 17.01
C THR A 673 -27.32 -13.41 16.82
N SER A 674 -28.19 -13.04 15.86
CA SER A 674 -29.35 -13.83 15.46
C SER A 674 -29.06 -14.81 14.34
N ARG A 675 -27.98 -14.59 13.57
CA ARG A 675 -27.56 -15.38 12.41
C ARG A 675 -28.59 -15.30 11.27
N ASP A 676 -29.24 -14.15 11.15
CA ASP A 676 -30.23 -13.90 10.09
C ASP A 676 -29.65 -13.09 8.91
N GLY A 677 -28.35 -12.80 8.96
CA GLY A 677 -27.61 -12.04 7.97
C GLY A 677 -27.71 -10.53 8.14
N LYS A 678 -28.29 -10.02 9.24
CA LYS A 678 -28.51 -8.59 9.43
C LYS A 678 -28.10 -8.12 10.83
N ILE A 679 -27.67 -6.86 10.90
CA ILE A 679 -27.50 -6.14 12.16
C ILE A 679 -28.62 -5.12 12.28
N THR A 680 -29.53 -5.36 13.20
CA THR A 680 -30.72 -4.57 13.43
C THR A 680 -30.86 -4.22 14.91
N VAL A 681 -31.97 -3.57 15.27
CA VAL A 681 -32.30 -3.30 16.68
C VAL A 681 -32.46 -4.58 17.51
N VAL A 682 -32.66 -5.74 16.88
CA VAL A 682 -32.72 -7.06 17.54
C VAL A 682 -31.36 -7.41 18.16
N GLU A 683 -30.27 -7.27 17.41
CA GLU A 683 -28.90 -7.54 17.89
C GLU A 683 -28.54 -6.57 19.02
N LEU A 684 -28.92 -5.30 18.90
CA LEU A 684 -28.75 -4.29 19.94
C LEU A 684 -29.49 -4.67 21.24
N LEU A 685 -30.71 -5.22 21.13
CA LEU A 685 -31.49 -5.68 22.29
C LEU A 685 -30.85 -6.91 22.94
N LYS A 686 -30.38 -7.88 22.15
CA LYS A 686 -29.65 -9.05 22.66
C LYS A 686 -28.38 -8.65 23.40
N MET A 687 -27.62 -7.72 22.85
CA MET A 687 -26.42 -7.19 23.49
C MET A 687 -26.73 -6.46 24.81
N LYS A 688 -27.83 -5.69 24.86
CA LYS A 688 -28.30 -5.07 26.10
C LYS A 688 -28.67 -6.12 27.15
N ASN A 689 -29.37 -7.20 26.76
CA ASN A 689 -29.76 -8.27 27.68
C ASN A 689 -28.55 -9.05 28.19
N GLN A 690 -27.54 -9.29 27.34
CA GLN A 690 -26.25 -9.87 27.72
C GLN A 690 -25.56 -9.06 28.81
N ILE A 691 -25.43 -7.73 28.62
CA ILE A 691 -24.78 -6.84 29.59
C ILE A 691 -25.53 -6.82 30.93
N LEU A 692 -26.87 -6.88 30.87
CA LEU A 692 -27.73 -6.90 32.06
C LEU A 692 -27.85 -8.30 32.71
N GLY A 693 -27.20 -9.33 32.15
CA GLY A 693 -27.25 -10.71 32.64
C GLY A 693 -28.63 -11.36 32.51
N LYS A 694 -29.49 -10.86 31.63
CA LYS A 694 -30.87 -11.35 31.44
C LYS A 694 -30.96 -12.48 30.43
N GLU A 695 -30.07 -12.49 29.43
CA GLU A 695 -30.03 -13.46 28.35
C GLU A 695 -28.60 -13.52 27.82
N LEU A 696 -28.03 -14.71 27.69
CA LEU A 696 -26.67 -14.86 27.19
C LEU A 696 -26.65 -15.07 25.67
N ILE A 697 -25.76 -14.38 24.96
CA ILE A 697 -25.54 -14.56 23.53
C ILE A 697 -24.87 -15.91 23.30
N SER A 698 -25.57 -16.80 22.58
CA SER A 698 -25.01 -18.10 22.18
C SER A 698 -23.82 -17.91 21.25
N GLN A 699 -22.70 -18.54 21.62
CA GLN A 699 -21.47 -18.56 20.81
C GLN A 699 -21.44 -19.72 19.79
N LYS A 700 -22.36 -20.69 19.90
CA LYS A 700 -22.44 -21.88 19.02
C LYS A 700 -23.40 -21.69 17.86
#